data_AF-A0A0D6QVM2-F1
#
_entry.id   AF-A0A0D6QVM2-F1
#
_cell.length_a   1.000
_cell.length_b   1.000
_cell.length_c   1.000
_cell.angle_alpha   90.00
_cell.angle_beta   90.00
_cell.angle_gamma   90.00
#
_symmetry.space_group_name_H-M   'P 1'
#
loop_
_entity.id
_entity.type
_entity.pdbx_description
1 polymer ?
#
loop_
_entity_poly.entity_id
_entity_poly.type
_entity_poly.pdbx_seq_one_letter_code
_entity_poly.pdbx_strand_id
1 'polypeptide(L)'
;MFRPQSGLSSRSRAALSGSGALSHVYIQYPPLRCSVPGAVGLHYDDGNKLIIAATSNQIFSWHANQFTSTDVPNVATINEGPILSIRYSLDGKIIGVQRSPQEIELISLEKSTVFKQQCKAESECILGFFWTDCPTCDIVIVKTSGLDLYSLQFELNGLKFVETKRFNVSWYVYTHESRLVLLASGMQCKTLTGFQFSAGGIIRLPKFDVRMTKAEVNKKPVLCLEDVHIATMYGRIYCLQVDRVGMQLHLYRFYRDAVVHQGSLPIYSTKVAISVVDNVLLVHQVDAKVVLLYDIFADSKAPISAPLPLLVRGPSGSTINSTRNKDRQSGSSSQSAEVETLSMVEDSVYRDGWVFLNSDMICDNLHGFLWRIHLDLEAIAASSSEVPSLLAFLQRRRLKADKAKQLSLEVMRSIILERRTLSVIASAMDILTVSYAHAMRLTNYLPGASETTASNRAISQQPSGSHLSESQKAARSGIRLSENVQNLDVNGKATKAETDVTEVEKERLHSILTSGMRESSSSSLGDADSQEYSNTGSIGAKPEDTAGSSSTNLNIGKDITREDTNAKGEKRISKESEKSSLRYEKSLLQMGSGENDAGGPLESDIPELNRPRTISTMISPDEMFKNVFAVVEEEMSGDPMYLVALIVEYCRSAAAEKLKVHPGLHVLMVQLLARGESYAELGQFVSSKIIEPSREVALKLLEIGSCHLPTRKLGMDMLRQLACHSEYVGLLLQDGCFIEALRYVRRNKVHTISPSLFLEAAISTKDSQKLASVLRFCTDFVPNFEQTSDYSTFSAILHEMNNIAVA
;
A
#
# COMPACT_ATOMS: atom_id res chain seq x y z
N MET A 1 36.98 -19.42 39.21
CA MET A 1 35.77 -20.17 39.56
C MET A 1 34.84 -19.25 40.32
N PHE A 2 33.92 -18.57 39.65
CA PHE A 2 32.67 -17.96 40.16
C PHE A 2 31.99 -17.28 38.96
N ARG A 3 30.84 -17.83 38.54
CA ARG A 3 29.97 -17.32 37.46
C ARG A 3 29.08 -16.19 38.00
N PRO A 4 28.81 -15.12 37.24
CA PRO A 4 27.65 -14.28 37.47
C PRO A 4 26.44 -14.80 36.67
N GLN A 5 25.27 -14.77 37.30
CA GLN A 5 23.97 -15.05 36.70
C GLN A 5 23.52 -13.85 35.85
N SER A 6 23.15 -14.10 34.59
CA SER A 6 22.40 -13.15 33.75
C SER A 6 21.00 -13.73 33.50
N GLY A 7 19.98 -13.13 34.12
CA GLY A 7 18.59 -13.33 33.77
C GLY A 7 18.24 -12.43 32.59
N LEU A 8 18.22 -12.99 31.38
CA LEU A 8 17.49 -12.41 30.25
C LEU A 8 16.16 -13.16 30.12
N SER A 9 15.07 -12.41 30.22
CA SER A 9 13.73 -12.82 29.89
C SER A 9 13.63 -13.09 28.38
N SER A 10 13.55 -14.36 28.02
CA SER A 10 13.24 -14.82 26.67
C SER A 10 11.81 -14.41 26.30
N ARG A 11 11.64 -13.28 25.60
CA ARG A 11 10.43 -13.04 24.82
C ARG A 11 10.42 -14.01 23.64
N SER A 12 9.32 -14.71 23.49
CA SER A 12 9.11 -15.81 22.54
C SER A 12 9.48 -15.40 21.11
N ARG A 13 10.50 -16.04 20.54
CA ARG A 13 10.51 -16.28 19.10
C ARG A 13 9.24 -17.07 18.79
N ALA A 14 8.35 -16.49 18.00
CA ALA A 14 7.22 -17.21 17.45
C ALA A 14 7.76 -18.49 16.80
N ALA A 15 7.31 -19.63 17.30
CA ALA A 15 7.68 -20.93 16.78
C ALA A 15 7.26 -20.99 15.31
N LEU A 16 8.23 -21.11 14.42
CA LEU A 16 8.04 -21.50 13.02
C LEU A 16 7.39 -22.89 13.00
N SER A 17 6.07 -22.93 12.92
CA SER A 17 5.32 -24.18 12.75
C SER A 17 5.09 -24.45 11.25
N GLY A 18 5.75 -25.50 10.73
CA GLY A 18 5.29 -26.24 9.55
C GLY A 18 6.14 -26.14 8.28
N SER A 19 6.93 -27.19 8.04
CA SER A 19 7.64 -27.57 6.80
C SER A 19 8.79 -26.66 6.32
N GLY A 20 10.01 -27.20 6.38
CA GLY A 20 11.29 -26.54 6.06
C GLY A 20 11.57 -26.25 4.58
N ALA A 21 10.55 -26.02 3.76
CA ALA A 21 10.70 -25.54 2.39
C ALA A 21 10.13 -24.12 2.29
N LEU A 22 11.02 -23.12 2.22
CA LEU A 22 10.64 -21.74 1.91
C LEU A 22 10.03 -21.71 0.51
N SER A 23 8.80 -21.21 0.39
CA SER A 23 8.17 -20.90 -0.90
C SER A 23 7.39 -19.61 -0.78
N HIS A 24 7.43 -18.80 -1.84
CA HIS A 24 6.73 -17.52 -1.93
C HIS A 24 5.25 -17.66 -2.27
N VAL A 25 4.85 -18.82 -2.84
CA VAL A 25 3.49 -19.08 -3.31
C VAL A 25 3.06 -20.45 -2.86
N TYR A 26 1.85 -20.54 -2.32
CA TYR A 26 1.31 -21.82 -1.87
C TYR A 26 -0.16 -22.01 -2.21
N ILE A 27 -0.58 -23.27 -2.27
CA ILE A 27 -1.97 -23.69 -2.23
C ILE A 27 -2.24 -24.38 -0.90
N GLN A 28 -3.45 -24.19 -0.34
CA GLN A 28 -3.79 -24.68 0.99
C GLN A 28 -4.68 -25.93 0.89
N TYR A 29 -4.32 -26.98 1.63
CA TYR A 29 -5.12 -28.17 1.89
C TYR A 29 -6.03 -27.94 3.12
N PRO A 30 -7.24 -28.52 3.15
CA PRO A 30 -7.86 -29.33 2.09
C PRO A 30 -8.30 -28.49 0.88
N PRO A 31 -8.17 -29.01 -0.36
CA PRO A 31 -8.80 -28.39 -1.51
C PRO A 31 -10.33 -28.49 -1.42
N LEU A 32 -11.04 -27.64 -2.16
CA LEU A 32 -12.47 -27.82 -2.35
C LEU A 32 -12.69 -28.99 -3.32
N ARG A 33 -13.40 -30.03 -2.88
CA ARG A 33 -13.71 -31.20 -3.69
C ARG A 33 -15.01 -30.98 -4.48
N CYS A 34 -14.87 -30.86 -5.80
CA CYS A 34 -15.96 -30.67 -6.76
C CYS A 34 -16.22 -31.95 -7.59
N SER A 35 -15.78 -33.12 -7.10
CA SER A 35 -15.90 -34.38 -7.81
C SER A 35 -17.31 -34.96 -7.67
N VAL A 36 -18.02 -35.10 -8.80
CA VAL A 36 -19.33 -35.73 -8.89
C VAL A 36 -19.22 -36.94 -9.82
N PRO A 37 -19.67 -38.15 -9.39
CA PRO A 37 -19.68 -39.33 -10.25
C PRO A 37 -20.48 -39.10 -11.53
N GLY A 38 -19.87 -39.39 -12.68
CA GLY A 38 -20.51 -39.24 -13.99
C GLY A 38 -20.57 -37.81 -14.54
N ALA A 39 -19.95 -36.83 -13.86
CA ALA A 39 -19.82 -35.48 -14.40
C ALA A 39 -18.81 -35.41 -15.55
N VAL A 40 -19.14 -34.66 -16.59
CA VAL A 40 -18.28 -34.46 -17.77
C VAL A 40 -17.50 -33.16 -17.60
N GLY A 41 -16.42 -33.21 -16.82
CA GLY A 41 -15.53 -32.07 -16.58
C GLY A 41 -16.10 -30.98 -15.66
N LEU A 42 -15.30 -29.94 -15.45
CA LEU A 42 -15.65 -28.78 -14.63
C LEU A 42 -15.68 -27.52 -15.50
N HIS A 43 -16.74 -26.74 -15.35
CA HIS A 43 -16.91 -25.44 -15.96
C HIS A 43 -16.79 -24.35 -14.91
N TYR A 44 -16.31 -23.19 -15.32
CA TYR A 44 -16.17 -22.05 -14.43
C TYR A 44 -17.00 -20.87 -14.93
N ASP A 45 -17.93 -20.44 -14.08
CA ASP A 45 -18.68 -19.21 -14.26
C ASP A 45 -17.98 -18.08 -13.50
N ASP A 46 -17.22 -17.29 -14.25
CA ASP A 46 -16.44 -16.18 -13.74
C ASP A 46 -17.28 -14.98 -13.30
N GLY A 47 -18.54 -14.89 -13.74
CA GLY A 47 -19.48 -13.84 -13.36
C GLY A 47 -20.01 -14.04 -11.96
N ASN A 48 -20.52 -15.24 -11.69
CA ASN A 48 -21.04 -15.62 -10.37
C ASN A 48 -19.98 -16.23 -9.44
N LYS A 49 -18.75 -16.40 -9.93
CA LYS A 49 -17.65 -17.09 -9.24
C LYS A 49 -18.06 -18.50 -8.80
N LEU A 50 -18.67 -19.26 -9.71
CA LEU A 50 -19.13 -20.63 -9.47
C LEU A 50 -18.27 -21.64 -10.23
N ILE A 51 -17.94 -22.75 -9.56
CA ILE A 51 -17.46 -23.96 -10.23
C ILE A 51 -18.67 -24.86 -10.45
N ILE A 52 -18.80 -25.39 -11.66
CA ILE A 52 -19.98 -26.10 -12.13
C ILE A 52 -19.54 -27.47 -12.65
N ALA A 53 -20.05 -28.53 -12.04
CA ALA A 53 -19.94 -29.89 -12.57
C ALA A 53 -21.29 -30.29 -13.14
N ALA A 54 -21.33 -30.85 -14.35
CA ALA A 54 -22.57 -31.27 -14.98
C ALA A 54 -22.57 -32.76 -15.30
N THR A 55 -23.64 -33.45 -14.92
CA THR A 55 -23.97 -34.80 -15.36
C THR A 55 -24.95 -34.74 -16.53
N SER A 56 -25.49 -35.88 -16.96
CA SER A 56 -26.44 -35.91 -18.08
C SER A 56 -27.70 -35.09 -17.84
N ASN A 57 -28.20 -35.00 -16.59
CA ASN A 57 -29.48 -34.37 -16.25
C ASN A 57 -29.42 -33.42 -15.03
N GLN A 58 -28.25 -33.27 -14.39
CA GLN A 58 -28.09 -32.43 -13.21
C GLN A 58 -26.83 -31.58 -13.31
N ILE A 59 -26.91 -30.39 -12.71
CA ILE A 59 -25.80 -29.48 -12.51
C ILE A 59 -25.56 -29.35 -11.01
N PHE A 60 -24.30 -29.44 -10.63
CA PHE A 60 -23.81 -29.21 -9.28
C PHE A 60 -22.92 -27.97 -9.31
N SER A 61 -23.16 -27.03 -8.40
CA SER A 61 -22.42 -25.78 -8.35
C SER A 61 -21.92 -25.45 -6.95
N TRP A 62 -20.68 -24.94 -6.88
CA TRP A 62 -20.01 -24.50 -5.66
C TRP A 62 -19.52 -23.07 -5.82
N HIS A 63 -19.59 -22.29 -4.74
CA HIS A 63 -19.00 -20.96 -4.69
C HIS A 63 -17.47 -21.06 -4.61
N ALA A 64 -16.76 -20.51 -5.61
CA ALA A 64 -15.31 -20.55 -5.67
C ALA A 64 -14.62 -19.77 -4.53
N ASN A 65 -15.34 -18.87 -3.85
CA ASN A 65 -14.80 -18.08 -2.73
C ASN A 65 -14.92 -18.78 -1.37
N GLN A 66 -15.75 -19.83 -1.27
CA GLN A 66 -16.01 -20.57 -0.04
C GLN A 66 -15.24 -21.88 -0.11
N PHE A 67 -14.20 -22.00 0.70
CA PHE A 67 -13.30 -23.17 0.77
C PHE A 67 -13.53 -23.96 2.07
N THR A 68 -14.77 -24.03 2.54
CA THR A 68 -15.12 -24.91 3.65
C THR A 68 -15.28 -26.33 3.10
N SER A 69 -14.54 -27.28 3.68
CA SER A 69 -14.46 -28.68 3.19
C SER A 69 -15.78 -29.47 3.22
N THR A 70 -16.87 -28.83 3.67
CA THR A 70 -18.20 -29.41 3.90
C THR A 70 -19.30 -28.75 3.08
N ASP A 71 -18.98 -27.90 2.09
CA ASP A 71 -20.00 -27.21 1.33
C ASP A 71 -20.80 -28.17 0.44
N VAL A 72 -22.11 -28.22 0.71
CA VAL A 72 -23.08 -28.96 -0.10
C VAL A 72 -23.25 -28.22 -1.43
N PRO A 73 -23.12 -28.89 -2.59
CA PRO A 73 -23.37 -28.25 -3.88
C PRO A 73 -24.81 -27.79 -4.01
N ASN A 74 -25.01 -26.66 -4.67
CA ASN A 74 -26.32 -26.29 -5.20
C ASN A 74 -26.61 -27.16 -6.42
N VAL A 75 -27.73 -27.89 -6.37
CA VAL A 75 -28.14 -28.82 -7.43
C VAL A 75 -29.30 -28.23 -8.24
N ALA A 76 -29.14 -28.22 -9.55
CA ALA A 76 -30.19 -27.83 -10.49
C ALA A 76 -30.43 -28.93 -11.52
N THR A 77 -31.69 -29.15 -11.89
CA THR A 77 -32.05 -30.13 -12.93
C THR A 77 -32.00 -29.46 -14.30
N ILE A 78 -31.41 -30.16 -15.28
CA ILE A 78 -31.35 -29.73 -16.68
C ILE A 78 -31.84 -30.82 -17.62
N ASN A 79 -32.21 -30.42 -18.83
CA ASN A 79 -32.55 -31.36 -19.89
C ASN A 79 -31.34 -32.22 -20.27
N GLU A 80 -31.59 -33.46 -20.69
CA GLU A 80 -30.54 -34.35 -21.15
C GLU A 80 -29.91 -33.86 -22.46
N GLY A 81 -28.58 -33.94 -22.55
CA GLY A 81 -27.85 -33.63 -23.78
C GLY A 81 -26.38 -33.25 -23.55
N PRO A 82 -25.61 -33.10 -24.65
CA PRO A 82 -24.22 -32.65 -24.58
C PRO A 82 -24.11 -31.23 -24.01
N ILE A 83 -22.99 -30.95 -23.37
CA ILE A 83 -22.71 -29.69 -22.69
C ILE A 83 -21.33 -29.21 -23.14
N LEU A 84 -21.31 -28.12 -23.91
CA LEU A 84 -20.06 -27.47 -24.33
C LEU A 84 -19.66 -26.34 -23.38
N SER A 85 -20.64 -25.61 -22.87
CA SER A 85 -20.44 -24.50 -21.93
C SER A 85 -21.70 -24.28 -21.10
N ILE A 86 -21.52 -23.91 -19.82
CA ILE A 86 -22.61 -23.56 -18.90
C ILE A 86 -22.24 -22.27 -18.19
N ARG A 87 -23.19 -21.34 -18.10
CA ARG A 87 -23.06 -20.11 -17.31
C ARG A 87 -24.41 -19.71 -16.72
N TYR A 88 -24.42 -19.29 -15.45
CA TYR A 88 -25.60 -18.71 -14.84
C TYR A 88 -25.72 -17.24 -15.25
N SER A 89 -26.95 -16.74 -15.35
CA SER A 89 -27.20 -15.30 -15.38
C SER A 89 -26.66 -14.66 -14.10
N LEU A 90 -26.36 -13.35 -14.15
CA LEU A 90 -25.71 -12.64 -13.04
C LEU A 90 -26.59 -12.54 -11.77
N ASP A 91 -27.90 -12.75 -11.91
CA ASP A 91 -28.86 -12.87 -10.83
C ASP A 91 -29.10 -14.33 -10.37
N GLY A 92 -28.44 -15.30 -11.01
CA GLY A 92 -28.56 -16.73 -10.72
C GLY A 92 -29.89 -17.37 -11.16
N LYS A 93 -30.79 -16.65 -11.83
CA LYS A 93 -32.15 -17.13 -12.13
C LYS A 93 -32.25 -17.99 -13.38
N ILE A 94 -31.31 -17.87 -14.30
CA ILE A 94 -31.29 -18.57 -15.59
C ILE A 94 -29.97 -19.31 -15.75
N ILE A 95 -30.05 -20.55 -16.22
CA ILE A 95 -28.90 -21.32 -16.67
C ILE A 95 -28.84 -21.27 -18.18
N GLY A 96 -27.76 -20.76 -18.73
CA GLY A 96 -27.44 -20.93 -20.15
C GLY A 96 -26.58 -22.16 -20.35
N VAL A 97 -26.97 -23.00 -21.30
CA VAL A 97 -26.24 -24.21 -21.69
C VAL A 97 -26.02 -24.21 -23.20
N GLN A 98 -24.77 -24.17 -23.63
CA GLN A 98 -24.43 -24.39 -25.03
C GLN A 98 -24.46 -25.89 -25.32
N ARG A 99 -25.49 -26.33 -26.04
CA ARG A 99 -25.71 -27.75 -26.38
C ARG A 99 -24.93 -28.17 -27.60
N SER A 100 -24.79 -27.27 -28.57
CA SER A 100 -24.07 -27.53 -29.82
C SER A 100 -23.35 -26.27 -30.30
N PRO A 101 -22.52 -26.36 -31.36
CA PRO A 101 -21.97 -25.19 -32.02
C PRO A 101 -23.01 -24.28 -32.67
N GLN A 102 -24.31 -24.61 -32.64
CA GLN A 102 -25.37 -23.82 -33.27
C GLN A 102 -26.52 -23.48 -32.32
N GLU A 103 -26.57 -24.08 -31.13
CA GLU A 103 -27.69 -23.96 -30.19
C GLU A 103 -27.23 -23.66 -28.76
N ILE A 104 -27.85 -22.63 -28.17
CA ILE A 104 -27.83 -22.36 -26.74
C ILE A 104 -29.24 -22.55 -26.18
N GLU A 105 -29.34 -23.34 -25.13
CA GLU A 105 -30.55 -23.55 -24.35
C GLU A 105 -30.51 -22.66 -23.11
N LEU A 106 -31.60 -21.94 -22.84
CA LEU A 106 -31.77 -21.06 -21.68
C LEU A 106 -32.87 -21.63 -20.80
N ILE A 107 -32.53 -21.92 -19.55
CA ILE A 107 -33.39 -22.61 -18.59
C ILE A 107 -33.68 -21.66 -17.43
N SER A 108 -34.93 -21.23 -17.28
CA SER A 108 -35.38 -20.43 -16.13
C SER A 108 -35.63 -21.32 -14.93
N LEU A 109 -34.93 -21.07 -13.82
CA LEU A 109 -35.06 -21.84 -12.58
C LEU A 109 -36.33 -21.53 -11.80
N GLU A 110 -36.84 -20.30 -11.89
CA GLU A 110 -38.06 -19.89 -11.18
C GLU A 110 -39.33 -20.46 -11.82
N LYS A 111 -39.39 -20.48 -13.15
CA LYS A 111 -40.58 -20.89 -13.91
C LYS A 111 -40.45 -22.30 -14.49
N SER A 112 -39.30 -22.94 -14.37
CA SER A 112 -38.94 -24.20 -15.05
C SER A 112 -39.24 -24.18 -16.56
N THR A 113 -39.05 -23.01 -17.19
CA THR A 113 -39.27 -22.83 -18.63
C THR A 113 -37.97 -22.88 -19.39
N VAL A 114 -38.02 -23.44 -20.59
CA VAL A 114 -36.86 -23.65 -21.45
C VAL A 114 -37.12 -23.02 -22.80
N PHE A 115 -36.18 -22.21 -23.26
CA PHE A 115 -36.21 -21.65 -24.61
C PHE A 115 -34.83 -21.76 -25.26
N LYS A 116 -34.83 -21.88 -26.59
CA LYS A 116 -33.64 -22.20 -27.38
C LYS A 116 -33.31 -21.05 -28.31
N GLN A 117 -32.05 -20.66 -28.33
CA GLN A 117 -31.49 -19.72 -29.30
C GLN A 117 -30.60 -20.48 -30.28
N GLN A 118 -31.02 -20.52 -31.54
CA GLN A 118 -30.28 -21.17 -32.62
C GLN A 118 -29.68 -20.14 -33.59
N CYS A 119 -28.57 -20.51 -34.24
CA CYS A 119 -28.04 -19.75 -35.36
C CYS A 119 -28.99 -19.81 -36.57
N LYS A 120 -29.17 -18.68 -37.25
CA LYS A 120 -30.08 -18.60 -38.42
C LYS A 120 -29.49 -19.23 -39.68
N ALA A 121 -28.17 -19.28 -39.78
CA ALA A 121 -27.45 -19.81 -40.93
C ALA A 121 -26.60 -21.02 -40.49
N GLU A 122 -26.64 -22.09 -41.28
CA GLU A 122 -25.91 -23.34 -40.96
C GLU A 122 -24.38 -23.16 -40.99
N SER A 123 -23.88 -22.15 -41.73
CA SER A 123 -22.46 -21.81 -41.81
C SER A 123 -21.93 -21.02 -40.60
N GLU A 124 -22.82 -20.49 -39.75
CA GLU A 124 -22.43 -19.77 -38.55
C GLU A 124 -22.29 -20.73 -37.37
N CYS A 125 -21.20 -20.59 -36.61
CA CYS A 125 -20.96 -21.36 -35.40
C CYS A 125 -20.87 -20.43 -34.19
N ILE A 126 -21.53 -20.80 -33.10
CA ILE A 126 -21.41 -20.23 -31.77
C ILE A 126 -20.09 -20.69 -31.17
N LEU A 127 -19.20 -19.72 -30.93
CA LEU A 127 -17.96 -19.93 -30.20
C LEU A 127 -18.21 -19.96 -28.69
N GLY A 128 -19.21 -19.23 -28.21
CA GLY A 128 -19.71 -19.26 -26.84
C GLY A 128 -20.59 -18.06 -26.52
N PHE A 129 -20.87 -17.85 -25.24
CA PHE A 129 -21.71 -16.76 -24.78
C PHE A 129 -21.31 -16.30 -23.38
N PHE A 130 -21.72 -15.10 -23.00
CA PHE A 130 -21.54 -14.58 -21.65
C PHE A 130 -22.66 -13.61 -21.27
N TRP A 131 -22.90 -13.49 -19.97
CA TRP A 131 -23.85 -12.55 -19.40
C TRP A 131 -23.17 -11.21 -19.08
N THR A 132 -23.94 -10.13 -19.21
CA THR A 132 -23.49 -8.76 -18.97
C THR A 132 -24.50 -8.02 -18.10
N ASP A 133 -24.02 -7.10 -17.27
CA ASP A 133 -24.84 -6.15 -16.52
C ASP A 133 -24.94 -4.79 -17.24
N CYS A 134 -24.73 -4.80 -18.56
CA CYS A 134 -24.80 -3.63 -19.41
C CYS A 134 -26.28 -3.29 -19.66
N PRO A 135 -26.71 -2.02 -19.52
CA PRO A 135 -28.13 -1.67 -19.69
C PRO A 135 -28.66 -1.92 -21.11
N THR A 136 -27.77 -2.11 -22.10
CA THR A 136 -28.15 -2.33 -23.50
C THR A 136 -28.44 -3.80 -23.83
N CYS A 137 -27.89 -4.74 -23.07
CA CYS A 137 -28.01 -6.18 -23.36
C CYS A 137 -27.70 -7.00 -22.11
N ASP A 138 -28.41 -8.11 -21.96
CA ASP A 138 -28.27 -9.03 -20.82
C ASP A 138 -27.35 -10.21 -21.18
N ILE A 139 -27.41 -10.66 -22.44
CA ILE A 139 -26.61 -11.78 -22.94
C ILE A 139 -25.97 -11.44 -24.28
N VAL A 140 -24.72 -11.85 -24.45
CA VAL A 140 -23.95 -11.71 -25.69
C VAL A 140 -23.57 -13.09 -26.19
N ILE A 141 -23.92 -13.38 -27.44
CA ILE A 141 -23.55 -14.62 -28.13
C ILE A 141 -22.41 -14.30 -29.10
N VAL A 142 -21.29 -14.98 -28.92
CA VAL A 142 -20.10 -14.85 -29.76
C VAL A 142 -20.15 -15.90 -30.85
N LYS A 143 -20.19 -15.47 -32.11
CA LYS A 143 -20.21 -16.31 -33.30
C LYS A 143 -18.96 -16.11 -34.15
N THR A 144 -18.70 -17.04 -35.06
CA THR A 144 -17.64 -16.89 -36.08
C THR A 144 -17.84 -15.64 -36.97
N SER A 145 -19.08 -15.16 -37.12
CA SER A 145 -19.46 -13.97 -37.88
C SER A 145 -19.61 -12.68 -37.06
N GLY A 146 -19.39 -12.72 -35.74
CA GLY A 146 -19.36 -11.54 -34.88
C GLY A 146 -20.05 -11.72 -33.53
N LEU A 147 -20.63 -10.64 -33.00
CA LEU A 147 -21.36 -10.62 -31.73
C LEU A 147 -22.85 -10.38 -31.98
N ASP A 148 -23.72 -11.20 -31.40
CA ASP A 148 -25.15 -10.94 -31.32
C ASP A 148 -25.52 -10.57 -29.88
N LEU A 149 -26.19 -9.43 -29.70
CA LEU A 149 -26.59 -8.89 -28.42
C LEU A 149 -28.08 -9.09 -28.23
N TYR A 150 -28.47 -9.61 -27.07
CA TYR A 150 -29.86 -9.83 -26.73
C TYR A 150 -30.20 -9.25 -25.36
N SER A 151 -31.45 -8.86 -25.19
CA SER A 151 -32.04 -8.52 -23.89
C SER A 151 -33.06 -9.57 -23.49
N LEU A 152 -33.10 -9.89 -22.22
CA LEU A 152 -33.96 -10.89 -21.63
C LEU A 152 -35.34 -10.30 -21.37
N GLN A 153 -36.38 -10.93 -21.93
CA GLN A 153 -37.77 -10.56 -21.67
C GLN A 153 -38.41 -11.59 -20.73
N PHE A 154 -38.38 -11.27 -19.43
CA PHE A 154 -38.94 -12.14 -18.39
C PHE A 154 -40.43 -12.45 -18.57
N GLU A 155 -41.21 -11.55 -19.16
CA GLU A 155 -42.65 -11.74 -19.38
C GLU A 155 -42.94 -12.75 -20.50
N LEU A 156 -42.11 -12.77 -21.54
CA LEU A 156 -42.28 -13.62 -22.72
C LEU A 156 -41.42 -14.89 -22.68
N ASN A 157 -40.63 -15.08 -21.61
CA ASN A 157 -39.65 -16.16 -21.47
C ASN A 157 -38.80 -16.34 -22.74
N GLY A 158 -38.22 -15.25 -23.24
CA GLY A 158 -37.47 -15.25 -24.49
C GLY A 158 -36.41 -14.16 -24.56
N LEU A 159 -35.59 -14.23 -25.61
CA LEU A 159 -34.60 -13.20 -25.94
C LEU A 159 -35.15 -12.22 -26.98
N LYS A 160 -35.06 -10.94 -26.68
CA LYS A 160 -35.22 -9.88 -27.67
C LYS A 160 -33.87 -9.58 -28.30
N PHE A 161 -33.79 -9.73 -29.61
CA PHE A 161 -32.62 -9.29 -30.38
C PHE A 161 -32.44 -7.77 -30.28
N VAL A 162 -31.22 -7.33 -29.96
CA VAL A 162 -30.88 -5.91 -29.83
C VAL A 162 -30.04 -5.45 -31.02
N GLU A 163 -28.87 -6.04 -31.21
CA GLU A 163 -27.91 -5.62 -32.25
C GLU A 163 -26.99 -6.78 -32.64
N THR A 164 -26.54 -6.81 -33.89
CA THR A 164 -25.42 -7.66 -34.33
C THR A 164 -24.24 -6.78 -34.72
N LYS A 165 -23.07 -7.07 -34.18
CA LYS A 165 -21.79 -6.48 -34.60
C LYS A 165 -20.99 -7.49 -35.40
N ARG A 166 -20.89 -7.29 -36.72
CA ARG A 166 -20.30 -8.27 -37.66
C ARG A 166 -18.77 -8.20 -37.71
N PHE A 167 -18.11 -9.32 -37.46
CA PHE A 167 -16.65 -9.50 -37.50
C PHE A 167 -16.29 -10.94 -37.84
N ASN A 168 -15.17 -11.17 -38.51
CA ASN A 168 -14.62 -12.53 -38.59
C ASN A 168 -13.89 -12.85 -37.30
N VAL A 169 -14.43 -13.79 -36.51
CA VAL A 169 -13.90 -14.19 -35.21
C VAL A 169 -13.37 -15.62 -35.30
N SER A 170 -12.10 -15.80 -34.97
CA SER A 170 -11.45 -17.10 -34.91
C SER A 170 -11.57 -17.74 -33.53
N TRP A 171 -11.39 -16.93 -32.47
CA TRP A 171 -11.59 -17.31 -31.07
C TRP A 171 -11.80 -16.04 -30.24
N TYR A 172 -12.28 -16.20 -29.00
CA TYR A 172 -12.48 -15.08 -28.07
C TYR A 172 -12.01 -15.41 -26.65
N VAL A 173 -11.64 -14.36 -25.91
CA VAL A 173 -11.41 -14.41 -24.46
C VAL A 173 -12.33 -13.39 -23.80
N TYR A 174 -13.02 -13.77 -22.74
CA TYR A 174 -13.84 -12.87 -21.93
C TYR A 174 -13.52 -13.06 -20.46
N THR A 175 -13.47 -11.95 -19.71
CA THR A 175 -13.48 -11.99 -18.24
C THR A 175 -14.51 -11.01 -17.69
N HIS A 176 -15.37 -11.49 -16.80
CA HIS A 176 -16.39 -10.69 -16.14
C HIS A 176 -15.77 -9.64 -15.20
N GLU A 177 -14.60 -9.92 -14.62
CA GLU A 177 -13.87 -8.98 -13.77
C GLU A 177 -13.54 -7.67 -14.49
N SER A 178 -13.09 -7.75 -15.75
CA SER A 178 -12.78 -6.59 -16.58
C SER A 178 -13.96 -6.12 -17.45
N ARG A 179 -14.98 -6.96 -17.54
CA ARG A 179 -16.14 -6.86 -18.45
C ARG A 179 -15.71 -6.66 -19.90
N LEU A 180 -14.57 -7.22 -20.26
CA LEU A 180 -13.95 -7.06 -21.57
C LEU A 180 -13.95 -8.40 -22.31
N VAL A 181 -14.43 -8.37 -23.55
CA VAL A 181 -14.19 -9.45 -24.52
C VAL A 181 -13.11 -9.01 -25.50
N LEU A 182 -12.18 -9.91 -25.80
CA LEU A 182 -11.21 -9.78 -26.89
C LEU A 182 -11.54 -10.80 -27.97
N LEU A 183 -11.61 -10.34 -29.21
CA LEU A 183 -11.91 -11.14 -30.40
C LEU A 183 -10.66 -11.20 -31.28
N ALA A 184 -10.17 -12.40 -31.54
CA ALA A 184 -9.08 -12.62 -32.47
C ALA A 184 -9.58 -12.81 -33.89
N SER A 185 -8.86 -12.24 -34.84
CA SER A 185 -9.24 -12.23 -36.25
C SER A 185 -8.04 -12.39 -37.18
N GLY A 186 -8.33 -12.79 -38.43
CA GLY A 186 -7.34 -13.01 -39.48
C GLY A 186 -6.70 -14.39 -39.43
N MET A 187 -6.03 -14.80 -40.52
CA MET A 187 -5.48 -16.15 -40.67
C MET A 187 -4.45 -16.54 -39.61
N GLN A 188 -3.79 -15.56 -38.98
CA GLN A 188 -2.81 -15.77 -37.92
C GLN A 188 -3.34 -15.41 -36.52
N CYS A 189 -4.60 -14.96 -36.41
CA CYS A 189 -5.23 -14.55 -35.16
C CYS A 189 -4.49 -13.41 -34.39
N LYS A 190 -3.64 -12.63 -35.06
CA LYS A 190 -2.80 -11.59 -34.42
C LYS A 190 -3.51 -10.28 -34.17
N THR A 191 -4.59 -10.02 -34.89
CA THR A 191 -5.36 -8.79 -34.77
C THR A 191 -6.46 -8.99 -33.75
N LEU A 192 -6.34 -8.30 -32.61
CA LEU A 192 -7.30 -8.35 -31.52
C LEU A 192 -8.19 -7.11 -31.54
N THR A 193 -9.50 -7.32 -31.41
CA THR A 193 -10.50 -6.25 -31.24
C THR A 193 -11.23 -6.45 -29.91
N GLY A 194 -11.31 -5.41 -29.09
CA GLY A 194 -11.93 -5.48 -27.76
C GLY A 194 -13.27 -4.75 -27.67
N PHE A 195 -14.20 -5.29 -26.87
CA PHE A 195 -15.42 -4.60 -26.45
C PHE A 195 -15.57 -4.68 -24.93
N GLN A 196 -15.67 -3.53 -24.28
CA GLN A 196 -15.94 -3.43 -22.86
C GLN A 196 -17.43 -3.14 -22.61
N PHE A 197 -18.05 -3.93 -21.75
CA PHE A 197 -19.44 -3.82 -21.36
C PHE A 197 -19.51 -3.17 -19.99
N SER A 198 -20.03 -1.96 -19.90
CA SER A 198 -20.06 -1.19 -18.65
C SER A 198 -21.47 -0.68 -18.38
N ALA A 199 -21.71 -0.19 -17.17
CA ALA A 199 -22.96 0.53 -16.84
C ALA A 199 -23.20 1.75 -17.77
N GLY A 200 -22.14 2.34 -18.32
CA GLY A 200 -22.21 3.42 -19.30
C GLY A 200 -22.49 2.97 -20.74
N GLY A 201 -22.74 1.68 -20.96
CA GLY A 201 -22.92 1.08 -22.28
C GLY A 201 -21.67 0.35 -22.79
N ILE A 202 -21.68 0.07 -24.09
CA ILE A 202 -20.67 -0.75 -24.76
C ILE A 202 -19.62 0.15 -25.41
N ILE A 203 -18.37 -0.03 -25.01
CA ILE A 203 -17.22 0.71 -25.55
C ILE A 203 -16.41 -0.22 -26.44
N ARG A 204 -16.23 0.15 -27.70
CA ARG A 204 -15.31 -0.52 -28.61
C ARG A 204 -13.89 0.02 -28.38
N LEU A 205 -12.96 -0.86 -28.05
CA LEU A 205 -11.55 -0.50 -27.90
C LEU A 205 -10.85 -0.46 -29.27
N PRO A 206 -9.76 0.32 -29.42
CA PRO A 206 -8.96 0.31 -30.63
C PRO A 206 -8.46 -1.11 -30.93
N LYS A 207 -8.59 -1.52 -32.20
CA LYS A 207 -7.96 -2.75 -32.67
C LYS A 207 -6.44 -2.61 -32.59
N PHE A 208 -5.76 -3.70 -32.25
CA PHE A 208 -4.30 -3.71 -32.20
C PHE A 208 -3.77 -5.07 -32.66
N ASP A 209 -2.53 -5.07 -33.15
CA ASP A 209 -1.83 -6.28 -33.54
C ASP A 209 -0.84 -6.68 -32.45
N VAL A 210 -0.88 -7.95 -32.09
CA VAL A 210 0.05 -8.56 -31.14
C VAL A 210 1.40 -8.79 -31.81
N ARG A 211 2.48 -8.41 -31.11
CA ARG A 211 3.86 -8.71 -31.51
C ARG A 211 4.16 -10.19 -31.27
N MET A 212 4.65 -10.86 -32.31
CA MET A 212 5.04 -12.27 -32.26
C MET A 212 6.42 -12.43 -32.89
N THR A 213 7.31 -13.12 -32.19
CA THR A 213 8.62 -13.50 -32.72
C THR A 213 8.43 -14.59 -33.80
N LYS A 214 9.20 -14.49 -34.90
CA LYS A 214 9.14 -15.47 -35.99
C LYS A 214 10.04 -16.66 -35.65
N ALA A 215 9.47 -17.86 -35.57
CA ALA A 215 10.24 -19.08 -35.27
C ALA A 215 11.10 -19.53 -36.46
N GLU A 216 10.58 -19.42 -37.69
CA GLU A 216 11.24 -19.82 -38.93
C GLU A 216 10.94 -18.79 -40.03
N VAL A 217 11.84 -18.63 -41.01
CA VAL A 217 11.68 -17.64 -42.11
C VAL A 217 10.40 -17.88 -42.93
N ASN A 218 9.92 -19.12 -43.00
CA ASN A 218 8.80 -19.53 -43.87
C ASN A 218 7.50 -19.89 -43.14
N LYS A 219 7.49 -20.02 -41.80
CA LYS A 219 6.26 -20.27 -41.03
C LYS A 219 5.83 -19.01 -40.28
N LYS A 220 4.63 -18.52 -40.60
CA LYS A 220 4.02 -17.41 -39.87
C LYS A 220 3.39 -17.95 -38.59
N PRO A 221 3.77 -17.48 -37.40
CA PRO A 221 3.19 -17.97 -36.15
C PRO A 221 1.70 -17.60 -36.09
N VAL A 222 0.87 -18.52 -35.59
CA VAL A 222 -0.56 -18.33 -35.32
C VAL A 222 -0.71 -18.14 -33.82
N LEU A 223 -1.45 -17.10 -33.41
CA LEU A 223 -1.72 -16.83 -32.01
C LEU A 223 -2.83 -17.76 -31.51
N CYS A 224 -2.53 -18.56 -30.49
CA CYS A 224 -3.48 -19.46 -29.85
C CYS A 224 -4.26 -18.75 -28.74
N LEU A 225 -5.45 -19.26 -28.43
CA LEU A 225 -6.30 -18.78 -27.33
C LEU A 225 -5.55 -18.81 -25.99
N GLU A 226 -4.84 -19.91 -25.72
CA GLU A 226 -4.08 -20.14 -24.49
C GLU A 226 -2.92 -19.17 -24.28
N ASP A 227 -2.51 -18.43 -25.32
CA ASP A 227 -1.40 -17.48 -25.23
C ASP A 227 -1.87 -16.07 -24.83
N VAL A 228 -3.18 -15.84 -24.68
CA VAL A 228 -3.75 -14.51 -24.39
C VAL A 228 -4.62 -14.55 -23.14
N HIS A 229 -4.29 -13.67 -22.19
CA HIS A 229 -5.01 -13.56 -20.92
C HIS A 229 -5.42 -12.10 -20.66
N ILE A 230 -6.60 -11.89 -20.09
CA ILE A 230 -7.05 -10.57 -19.63
C ILE A 230 -6.88 -10.54 -18.11
N ALA A 231 -6.14 -9.56 -17.62
CA ALA A 231 -5.86 -9.40 -16.19
C ALA A 231 -6.12 -7.97 -15.73
N THR A 232 -6.74 -7.81 -14.57
CA THR A 232 -6.87 -6.53 -13.89
C THR A 232 -5.85 -6.46 -12.76
N MET A 233 -4.94 -5.49 -12.83
CA MET A 233 -3.88 -5.29 -11.84
C MET A 233 -3.81 -3.80 -11.50
N TYR A 234 -3.89 -3.47 -10.20
CA TYR A 234 -3.87 -2.10 -9.70
C TYR A 234 -4.93 -1.20 -10.37
N GLY A 235 -6.13 -1.73 -10.58
CA GLY A 235 -7.25 -1.02 -11.23
C GLY A 235 -7.07 -0.75 -12.72
N ARG A 236 -6.07 -1.38 -13.36
CA ARG A 236 -5.76 -1.23 -14.79
C ARG A 236 -5.94 -2.56 -15.50
N ILE A 237 -6.50 -2.53 -16.71
CA ILE A 237 -6.78 -3.73 -17.50
C ILE A 237 -5.63 -3.98 -18.48
N TYR A 238 -5.15 -5.22 -18.50
CA TYR A 238 -4.04 -5.68 -19.32
C TYR A 238 -4.47 -6.86 -20.20
N CYS A 239 -4.01 -6.86 -21.44
CA CYS A 239 -3.86 -8.07 -22.25
C CYS A 239 -2.42 -8.57 -22.07
N LEU A 240 -2.29 -9.75 -21.49
CA LEU A 240 -1.05 -10.47 -21.30
C LEU A 240 -0.90 -11.48 -22.42
N GLN A 241 0.17 -11.38 -23.20
CA GLN A 241 0.41 -12.28 -24.31
C GLN A 241 1.72 -13.03 -24.16
N VAL A 242 1.64 -14.36 -24.18
CA VAL A 242 2.77 -15.28 -24.14
C VAL A 242 3.35 -15.42 -25.55
N ASP A 243 4.59 -14.99 -25.74
CA ASP A 243 5.40 -15.28 -26.91
C ASP A 243 6.37 -16.42 -26.56
N ARG A 244 5.96 -17.66 -26.87
CA ARG A 244 6.76 -18.86 -26.60
C ARG A 244 8.04 -18.93 -27.44
N VAL A 245 8.09 -18.25 -28.58
CA VAL A 245 9.27 -18.21 -29.45
C VAL A 245 10.26 -17.17 -28.95
N GLY A 246 9.75 -15.98 -28.62
CA GLY A 246 10.54 -14.90 -28.04
C GLY A 246 10.92 -15.11 -26.58
N MET A 247 10.33 -16.11 -25.91
CA MET A 247 10.44 -16.35 -24.47
C MET A 247 10.10 -15.09 -23.68
N GLN A 248 9.02 -14.41 -24.08
CA GLN A 248 8.55 -13.18 -23.45
C GLN A 248 7.05 -13.20 -23.15
N LEU A 249 6.67 -12.54 -22.07
CA LEU A 249 5.31 -12.18 -21.75
C LEU A 249 5.12 -10.69 -22.03
N HIS A 250 4.36 -10.35 -23.07
CA HIS A 250 4.08 -8.96 -23.44
C HIS A 250 2.87 -8.40 -22.68
N LEU A 251 3.01 -7.16 -22.19
CA LEU A 251 1.95 -6.46 -21.44
C LEU A 251 1.39 -5.34 -22.31
N TYR A 252 0.14 -5.47 -22.71
CA TYR A 252 -0.62 -4.43 -23.42
C TYR A 252 -1.66 -3.84 -22.46
N ARG A 253 -1.52 -2.57 -22.12
CA ARG A 253 -2.48 -1.87 -21.27
C ARG A 253 -3.59 -1.26 -22.11
N PHE A 254 -4.83 -1.46 -21.67
CA PHE A 254 -5.99 -0.83 -22.29
C PHE A 254 -6.28 0.54 -21.68
N TYR A 255 -6.55 1.50 -22.56
CA TYR A 255 -7.19 2.78 -22.29
C TYR A 255 -8.45 2.87 -23.16
N ARG A 256 -9.31 3.84 -22.87
CA ARG A 256 -10.54 4.06 -23.66
C ARG A 256 -10.25 4.24 -25.16
N ASP A 257 -9.23 5.04 -25.47
CA ASP A 257 -8.94 5.48 -26.84
C ASP A 257 -7.61 4.93 -27.38
N ALA A 258 -6.88 4.10 -26.62
CA ALA A 258 -5.59 3.54 -27.02
C ALA A 258 -5.28 2.19 -26.36
N VAL A 259 -4.50 1.35 -27.04
CA VAL A 259 -3.86 0.16 -26.46
C VAL A 259 -2.36 0.37 -26.50
N VAL A 260 -1.71 0.33 -25.34
CA VAL A 260 -0.29 0.69 -25.21
C VAL A 260 0.52 -0.52 -24.76
N HIS A 261 1.53 -0.89 -25.55
CA HIS A 261 2.52 -1.88 -25.14
C HIS A 261 3.41 -1.29 -24.04
N GLN A 262 3.28 -1.78 -22.80
CA GLN A 262 4.02 -1.26 -21.64
C GLN A 262 5.38 -1.96 -21.43
N GLY A 263 5.61 -3.08 -22.11
CA GLY A 263 6.86 -3.82 -22.03
C GLY A 263 6.68 -5.32 -22.17
N SER A 264 7.76 -6.05 -21.91
CA SER A 264 7.77 -7.50 -21.81
C SER A 264 8.54 -7.96 -20.57
N LEU A 265 8.14 -9.11 -20.05
CA LEU A 265 8.78 -9.82 -18.94
C LEU A 265 9.34 -11.15 -19.47
N PRO A 266 10.50 -11.61 -18.99
CA PRO A 266 11.05 -12.89 -19.44
C PRO A 266 10.23 -14.07 -18.91
N ILE A 267 10.06 -15.08 -19.77
CA ILE A 267 9.61 -16.42 -19.40
C ILE A 267 10.73 -17.41 -19.72
N TYR A 268 10.77 -18.54 -19.02
CA TYR A 268 11.91 -19.49 -19.07
C TYR A 268 11.49 -20.92 -19.43
N SER A 269 10.22 -21.13 -19.76
CA SER A 269 9.61 -22.37 -20.22
C SER A 269 8.62 -22.05 -21.34
N THR A 270 8.37 -23.03 -22.20
CA THR A 270 7.34 -22.94 -23.22
C THR A 270 5.96 -23.29 -22.67
N LYS A 271 5.88 -24.07 -21.60
CA LYS A 271 4.64 -24.39 -20.87
C LYS A 271 4.51 -23.43 -19.68
N VAL A 272 3.77 -22.35 -19.90
CA VAL A 272 3.56 -21.29 -18.90
C VAL A 272 2.09 -21.18 -18.55
N ALA A 273 1.80 -20.98 -17.28
CA ALA A 273 0.49 -20.54 -16.83
C ALA A 273 0.59 -19.18 -16.13
N ILE A 274 -0.50 -18.43 -16.15
CA ILE A 274 -0.55 -17.06 -15.63
C ILE A 274 -1.63 -16.99 -14.56
N SER A 275 -1.27 -16.38 -13.43
CA SER A 275 -2.18 -16.07 -12.33
C SER A 275 -1.92 -14.63 -11.86
N VAL A 276 -2.90 -13.98 -11.26
CA VAL A 276 -2.77 -12.70 -10.57
C VAL A 276 -3.30 -12.82 -9.14
N VAL A 277 -2.44 -12.65 -8.14
CA VAL A 277 -2.86 -12.70 -6.73
C VAL A 277 -2.53 -11.37 -6.09
N ASP A 278 -3.55 -10.70 -5.54
CA ASP A 278 -3.38 -9.40 -4.87
C ASP A 278 -2.69 -8.33 -5.75
N ASN A 279 -2.93 -8.30 -7.07
CA ASN A 279 -2.22 -7.46 -8.05
C ASN A 279 -0.75 -7.84 -8.32
N VAL A 280 -0.27 -8.98 -7.80
CA VAL A 280 1.02 -9.56 -8.21
C VAL A 280 0.79 -10.49 -9.38
N LEU A 281 1.56 -10.32 -10.45
CA LEU A 281 1.55 -11.22 -11.58
C LEU A 281 2.42 -12.44 -11.29
N LEU A 282 1.81 -13.62 -11.27
CA LEU A 282 2.45 -14.91 -11.09
C LEU A 282 2.62 -15.56 -12.46
N VAL A 283 3.86 -15.87 -12.81
CA VAL A 283 4.18 -16.60 -14.04
C VAL A 283 4.71 -17.97 -13.64
N HIS A 284 3.84 -18.97 -13.79
CA HIS A 284 4.14 -20.36 -13.48
C HIS A 284 4.95 -20.99 -14.62
N GLN A 285 6.20 -21.33 -14.34
CA GLN A 285 7.07 -22.06 -15.27
C GLN A 285 6.83 -23.55 -15.04
N VAL A 286 5.88 -24.13 -15.78
CA VAL A 286 5.34 -25.46 -15.48
C VAL A 286 6.43 -26.54 -15.55
N ASP A 287 7.27 -26.51 -16.58
CA ASP A 287 8.33 -27.52 -16.75
C ASP A 287 9.40 -27.42 -15.66
N ALA A 288 9.75 -26.20 -15.25
CA ALA A 288 10.72 -25.94 -14.19
C ALA A 288 10.10 -26.06 -12.78
N LYS A 289 8.78 -26.23 -12.69
CA LYS A 289 7.99 -26.26 -11.45
C LYS A 289 8.21 -25.05 -10.52
N VAL A 290 8.59 -23.89 -11.04
CA VAL A 290 8.81 -22.66 -10.25
C VAL A 290 7.82 -21.55 -10.61
N VAL A 291 7.62 -20.60 -9.70
CA VAL A 291 6.78 -19.41 -9.92
C VAL A 291 7.64 -18.15 -9.89
N LEU A 292 7.54 -17.33 -10.93
CA LEU A 292 8.11 -15.99 -10.96
C LEU A 292 7.04 -14.99 -10.49
N LEU A 293 7.44 -14.08 -9.60
CA LEU A 293 6.58 -13.03 -9.06
C LEU A 293 6.97 -11.68 -9.64
N TYR A 294 6.04 -10.99 -10.28
CA TYR A 294 6.25 -9.65 -10.82
C TYR A 294 5.29 -8.65 -10.22
N ASP A 295 5.82 -7.55 -9.70
CA ASP A 295 5.05 -6.37 -9.35
C ASP A 295 5.18 -5.38 -10.51
N ILE A 296 4.11 -5.25 -11.31
CA ILE A 296 4.13 -4.39 -12.50
C ILE A 296 4.28 -2.89 -12.19
N PHE A 297 4.18 -2.48 -10.93
CA PHE A 297 4.44 -1.12 -10.47
C PHE A 297 5.84 -0.96 -9.86
N ALA A 298 6.64 -2.01 -9.80
CA ALA A 298 8.07 -1.88 -9.52
C ALA A 298 8.78 -1.33 -10.77
N ASP A 299 9.78 -0.48 -10.56
CA ASP A 299 10.60 0.05 -11.67
C ASP A 299 11.46 -1.04 -12.32
N SER A 300 11.73 -2.12 -11.58
CA SER A 300 12.48 -3.27 -12.06
C SER A 300 11.59 -4.24 -12.83
N LYS A 301 12.11 -4.72 -13.97
CA LYS A 301 11.50 -5.84 -14.72
C LYS A 301 11.96 -7.20 -14.20
N ALA A 302 12.78 -7.24 -13.16
CA ALA A 302 13.18 -8.48 -12.51
C ALA A 302 12.06 -9.01 -11.60
N PRO A 303 12.03 -10.33 -11.35
CA PRO A 303 11.16 -10.90 -10.33
C PRO A 303 11.42 -10.28 -8.95
N ILE A 304 10.36 -10.17 -8.14
CA ILE A 304 10.40 -9.58 -6.78
C ILE A 304 11.31 -10.39 -5.85
N SER A 305 11.33 -11.70 -6.03
CA SER A 305 12.10 -12.64 -5.23
C SER A 305 12.58 -13.79 -6.13
N ALA A 306 13.49 -14.61 -5.60
CA ALA A 306 13.97 -15.78 -6.31
C ALA A 306 12.81 -16.70 -6.72
N PRO A 307 12.81 -17.28 -7.93
CA PRO A 307 11.76 -18.20 -8.35
C PRO A 307 11.85 -19.48 -7.52
N LEU A 308 10.79 -19.75 -6.75
CA LEU A 308 10.68 -20.94 -5.89
C LEU A 308 9.50 -21.82 -6.33
N PRO A 309 9.51 -23.12 -5.99
CA PRO A 309 8.42 -24.03 -6.33
C PRO A 309 7.10 -23.64 -5.68
N LEU A 310 5.97 -23.91 -6.35
CA LEU A 310 4.65 -23.78 -5.75
C LEU A 310 4.47 -24.83 -4.65
N LEU A 311 4.22 -24.39 -3.41
CA LEU A 311 4.13 -25.26 -2.24
C LEU A 311 2.67 -25.67 -1.95
N VAL A 312 2.45 -26.90 -1.50
CA VAL A 312 1.17 -27.32 -0.89
C VAL A 312 1.30 -27.23 0.62
N ARG A 313 0.43 -26.47 1.30
CA ARG A 313 0.41 -26.34 2.77
C ARG A 313 -0.79 -27.06 3.37
N GLY A 314 -0.60 -27.69 4.53
CA GLY A 314 -1.65 -28.39 5.26
C GLY A 314 -1.09 -29.65 5.90
N PRO A 315 -1.93 -30.56 6.43
CA PRO A 315 -1.46 -31.70 7.20
C PRO A 315 -0.71 -32.70 6.31
N SER A 316 0.58 -32.45 6.12
CA SER A 316 1.58 -33.51 5.98
C SER A 316 1.58 -34.26 7.31
N GLY A 317 1.36 -35.58 7.26
CA GLY A 317 1.49 -36.43 8.44
C GLY A 317 2.83 -36.18 9.13
N SER A 318 2.77 -36.04 10.45
CA SER A 318 3.91 -36.11 11.36
C SER A 318 5.04 -36.96 10.78
N THR A 319 6.22 -36.35 10.62
CA THR A 319 7.54 -36.94 10.88
C THR A 319 7.52 -38.47 10.95
N ILE A 320 7.84 -39.14 9.84
CA ILE A 320 8.25 -40.55 9.88
C ILE A 320 9.63 -40.58 10.56
N ASN A 321 9.65 -40.48 11.88
CA ASN A 321 10.73 -41.03 12.66
C ASN A 321 10.53 -42.54 12.63
N SER A 322 11.45 -43.22 11.97
CA SER A 322 11.52 -44.67 11.96
C SER A 322 11.74 -45.20 13.38
N THR A 323 10.66 -45.59 14.04
CA THR A 323 10.72 -46.64 15.06
C THR A 323 9.70 -47.70 14.68
N ARG A 324 10.22 -48.76 14.04
CA ARG A 324 9.53 -50.04 13.90
C ARG A 324 9.09 -50.46 15.30
N ASN A 325 7.79 -50.46 15.55
CA ASN A 325 7.19 -51.43 16.45
C ASN A 325 5.97 -52.03 15.78
N LYS A 326 6.08 -53.34 15.54
CA LYS A 326 4.94 -54.21 15.24
C LYS A 326 3.99 -54.11 16.42
N ASP A 327 2.72 -53.85 16.18
CA ASP A 327 1.66 -54.70 16.72
C ASP A 327 0.33 -54.50 15.99
N ARG A 328 -0.45 -55.58 16.02
CA ARG A 328 -1.55 -55.90 15.13
C ARG A 328 -2.90 -55.39 15.64
N GLN A 329 -3.82 -55.30 14.67
CA GLN A 329 -5.27 -55.60 14.70
C GLN A 329 -6.30 -54.44 14.64
N SER A 330 -7.10 -54.57 13.57
CA SER A 330 -8.54 -54.31 13.38
C SER A 330 -9.08 -52.88 13.29
N GLY A 331 -9.51 -52.53 12.07
CA GLY A 331 -10.86 -52.02 11.84
C GLY A 331 -11.06 -50.52 11.66
N SER A 332 -10.72 -49.97 10.48
CA SER A 332 -11.53 -48.95 9.80
C SER A 332 -11.05 -48.78 8.35
N SER A 333 -11.93 -49.02 7.38
CA SER A 333 -11.64 -48.97 5.93
C SER A 333 -11.75 -47.57 5.33
N SER A 334 -11.72 -46.51 6.14
CA SER A 334 -11.85 -45.11 5.71
C SER A 334 -10.53 -44.31 5.80
N GLN A 335 -9.52 -44.79 6.52
CA GLN A 335 -8.24 -44.08 6.69
C GLN A 335 -7.19 -44.44 5.63
N SER A 336 -7.33 -45.55 4.92
CA SER A 336 -6.37 -45.96 3.87
C SER A 336 -6.48 -45.11 2.60
N ALA A 337 -7.69 -44.66 2.23
CA ALA A 337 -7.91 -43.85 1.04
C ALA A 337 -7.43 -42.40 1.20
N GLU A 338 -7.56 -41.81 2.39
CA GLU A 338 -7.09 -40.45 2.68
C GLU A 338 -5.56 -40.37 2.67
N VAL A 339 -4.88 -41.40 3.20
CA VAL A 339 -3.41 -41.48 3.24
C VAL A 339 -2.80 -41.73 1.84
N GLU A 340 -3.46 -42.53 0.99
CA GLU A 340 -3.07 -42.69 -0.43
C GLU A 340 -3.32 -41.40 -1.25
N THR A 341 -4.42 -40.68 -0.99
CA THR A 341 -4.72 -39.41 -1.67
C THR A 341 -3.72 -38.31 -1.30
N LEU A 342 -3.27 -38.26 -0.04
CA LEU A 342 -2.34 -37.24 0.47
C LEU A 342 -0.89 -37.42 -0.02
N SER A 343 -0.38 -38.65 -0.07
CA SER A 343 0.96 -38.95 -0.61
C SER A 343 1.08 -38.67 -2.11
N MET A 344 -0.04 -38.76 -2.84
CA MET A 344 -0.09 -38.37 -4.24
C MET A 344 0.03 -36.83 -4.40
N VAL A 345 -0.61 -36.03 -3.56
CA VAL A 345 -0.76 -34.57 -3.77
C VAL A 345 0.59 -33.81 -3.73
N GLU A 346 1.51 -34.16 -2.83
CA GLU A 346 2.80 -33.45 -2.69
C GLU A 346 3.76 -33.69 -3.86
N ASP A 347 3.77 -34.86 -4.49
CA ASP A 347 4.76 -35.21 -5.54
C ASP A 347 4.35 -34.75 -6.96
N SER A 348 3.38 -33.83 -7.05
CA SER A 348 2.57 -33.70 -8.27
C SER A 348 2.03 -32.31 -8.59
N VAL A 349 2.65 -31.25 -8.09
CA VAL A 349 2.26 -29.89 -8.50
C VAL A 349 2.44 -29.75 -10.02
N TYR A 350 1.46 -29.11 -10.68
CA TYR A 350 1.35 -29.02 -12.14
C TYR A 350 1.09 -30.34 -12.87
N ARG A 351 0.17 -31.18 -12.35
CA ARG A 351 -0.29 -32.38 -13.06
C ARG A 351 -0.90 -32.05 -14.42
N ASP A 352 -0.91 -33.04 -15.30
CA ASP A 352 -1.76 -33.01 -16.49
C ASP A 352 -3.23 -32.86 -16.06
N GLY A 353 -3.96 -31.92 -16.65
CA GLY A 353 -5.34 -31.60 -16.28
C GLY A 353 -5.53 -30.43 -15.31
N TRP A 354 -4.45 -29.80 -14.82
CA TRP A 354 -4.54 -28.52 -14.12
C TRP A 354 -4.86 -27.39 -15.09
N VAL A 355 -5.93 -26.66 -14.79
CA VAL A 355 -6.36 -25.46 -15.52
C VAL A 355 -6.35 -24.29 -14.56
N PHE A 356 -5.64 -23.23 -14.94
CA PHE A 356 -5.58 -21.99 -14.18
C PHE A 356 -6.84 -21.18 -14.49
N LEU A 357 -7.68 -20.99 -13.48
CA LEU A 357 -8.97 -20.33 -13.60
C LEU A 357 -8.91 -18.98 -12.91
N ASN A 358 -9.32 -17.92 -13.61
CA ASN A 358 -9.24 -16.57 -13.08
C ASN A 358 -7.85 -16.26 -12.49
N SER A 359 -7.76 -15.13 -11.82
CA SER A 359 -6.52 -14.59 -11.30
C SER A 359 -5.91 -15.48 -10.17
N ASP A 360 -6.67 -16.18 -9.32
CA ASP A 360 -6.13 -16.83 -8.10
C ASP A 360 -6.49 -18.31 -7.90
N MET A 361 -6.99 -19.03 -8.90
CA MET A 361 -7.53 -20.39 -8.73
C MET A 361 -6.93 -21.42 -9.69
N ILE A 362 -6.84 -22.67 -9.23
CA ILE A 362 -6.40 -23.80 -10.04
C ILE A 362 -7.43 -24.92 -9.93
N CYS A 363 -7.91 -25.39 -11.07
CA CYS A 363 -8.83 -26.50 -11.18
C CYS A 363 -8.10 -27.74 -11.68
N ASP A 364 -8.12 -28.81 -10.87
CA ASP A 364 -7.64 -30.14 -11.24
C ASP A 364 -8.81 -30.94 -11.80
N ASN A 365 -8.93 -30.95 -13.14
CA ASN A 365 -10.05 -31.63 -13.81
C ASN A 365 -9.99 -33.15 -13.68
N LEU A 366 -8.82 -33.74 -13.41
CA LEU A 366 -8.69 -35.19 -13.27
C LEU A 366 -9.22 -35.68 -11.92
N HIS A 367 -8.92 -34.94 -10.85
CA HIS A 367 -9.28 -35.34 -9.49
C HIS A 367 -10.53 -34.62 -8.97
N GLY A 368 -11.00 -33.60 -9.69
CA GLY A 368 -12.14 -32.76 -9.28
C GLY A 368 -11.81 -31.91 -8.06
N PHE A 369 -10.58 -31.38 -7.98
CA PHE A 369 -10.16 -30.50 -6.90
C PHE A 369 -10.04 -29.06 -7.38
N LEU A 370 -10.45 -28.14 -6.53
CA LEU A 370 -10.23 -26.72 -6.71
C LEU A 370 -9.25 -26.24 -5.63
N TRP A 371 -8.23 -25.53 -6.07
CA TRP A 371 -7.19 -24.95 -5.22
C TRP A 371 -7.19 -23.43 -5.36
N ARG A 372 -6.82 -22.76 -4.27
CA ARG A 372 -6.60 -21.32 -4.27
C ARG A 372 -5.13 -20.99 -4.04
N ILE A 373 -4.61 -20.13 -4.89
CA ILE A 373 -3.24 -19.65 -4.86
C ILE A 373 -3.14 -18.51 -3.84
N HIS A 374 -2.15 -18.61 -2.96
CA HIS A 374 -1.87 -17.61 -1.94
C HIS A 374 -0.42 -17.15 -2.01
N LEU A 375 -0.19 -15.87 -1.71
CA LEU A 375 1.14 -15.33 -1.47
C LEU A 375 1.55 -15.54 -0.01
N ASP A 376 2.80 -15.94 0.19
CA ASP A 376 3.44 -15.91 1.49
C ASP A 376 4.33 -14.66 1.63
N LEU A 377 3.75 -13.64 2.26
CA LEU A 377 4.45 -12.38 2.52
C LEU A 377 5.63 -12.54 3.49
N GLU A 378 5.60 -13.49 4.42
CA GLU A 378 6.72 -13.74 5.35
C GLU A 378 7.91 -14.34 4.59
N ALA A 379 7.67 -15.36 3.78
CA ALA A 379 8.72 -15.98 2.98
C ALA A 379 9.33 -14.98 1.98
N ILE A 380 8.50 -14.13 1.35
CA ILE A 380 8.97 -13.07 0.45
C ILE A 380 9.80 -12.03 1.20
N ALA A 381 9.35 -11.61 2.39
CA ALA A 381 10.10 -10.64 3.21
C ALA A 381 11.44 -11.22 3.69
N ALA A 382 11.48 -12.50 4.05
CA ALA A 382 12.69 -13.17 4.51
C ALA A 382 13.74 -13.43 3.41
N SER A 383 13.33 -13.50 2.14
CA SER A 383 14.23 -13.80 1.01
C SER A 383 14.69 -12.56 0.23
N SER A 384 14.12 -11.39 0.50
CA SER A 384 14.43 -10.17 -0.24
C SER A 384 15.71 -9.50 0.25
N SER A 385 16.59 -9.11 -0.68
CA SER A 385 17.79 -8.31 -0.38
C SER A 385 17.55 -6.80 -0.49
N GLU A 386 16.60 -6.39 -1.33
CA GLU A 386 16.33 -4.98 -1.66
C GLU A 386 15.19 -4.44 -0.80
N VAL A 387 15.53 -4.00 0.41
CA VAL A 387 14.58 -3.51 1.43
C VAL A 387 13.61 -2.44 0.90
N PRO A 388 14.04 -1.39 0.18
CA PRO A 388 13.11 -0.36 -0.30
C PRO A 388 12.04 -0.97 -1.24
N SER A 389 12.45 -1.81 -2.18
CA SER A 389 11.55 -2.50 -3.10
C SER A 389 10.58 -3.43 -2.38
N LEU A 390 11.05 -4.16 -1.36
CA LEU A 390 10.21 -5.00 -0.50
C LEU A 390 9.15 -4.17 0.23
N LEU A 391 9.53 -3.05 0.84
CA LEU A 391 8.58 -2.18 1.53
C LEU A 391 7.55 -1.59 0.56
N ALA A 392 7.97 -1.13 -0.62
CA ALA A 392 7.05 -0.66 -1.65
C ALA A 392 6.05 -1.76 -2.06
N PHE A 393 6.54 -2.99 -2.21
CA PHE A 393 5.70 -4.15 -2.49
C PHE A 393 4.69 -4.43 -1.37
N LEU A 394 5.14 -4.45 -0.12
CA LEU A 394 4.29 -4.72 1.06
C LEU A 394 3.22 -3.65 1.26
N GLN A 395 3.57 -2.37 1.07
CA GLN A 395 2.64 -1.26 1.18
C GLN A 395 1.50 -1.32 0.14
N ARG A 396 1.69 -2.04 -0.97
CA ARG A 396 0.66 -2.21 -2.03
C ARG A 396 -0.26 -3.42 -1.84
N ARG A 397 -0.04 -4.27 -0.82
CA ARG A 397 -0.84 -5.48 -0.59
C ARG A 397 -2.24 -5.12 -0.07
N ARG A 398 -3.29 -5.84 -0.48
CA ARG A 398 -4.67 -5.59 -0.02
C ARG A 398 -5.30 -6.80 0.66
N LEU A 399 -5.03 -8.02 0.19
CA LEU A 399 -5.64 -9.24 0.74
C LEU A 399 -5.24 -9.50 2.21
N LYS A 400 -3.96 -9.32 2.57
CA LYS A 400 -3.43 -9.53 3.93
C LYS A 400 -2.78 -8.24 4.46
N ALA A 401 -3.54 -7.15 4.45
CA ALA A 401 -3.02 -5.82 4.76
C ALA A 401 -2.44 -5.68 6.18
N ASP A 402 -3.06 -6.29 7.21
CA ASP A 402 -2.50 -6.32 8.58
C ASP A 402 -1.12 -6.98 8.63
N LYS A 403 -0.98 -8.15 7.99
CA LYS A 403 0.27 -8.90 7.95
C LYS A 403 1.36 -8.13 7.20
N ALA A 404 1.01 -7.52 6.07
CA ALA A 404 1.95 -6.69 5.31
C ALA A 404 2.43 -5.46 6.11
N LYS A 405 1.54 -4.85 6.91
CA LYS A 405 1.88 -3.75 7.81
C LYS A 405 2.82 -4.18 8.93
N GLN A 406 2.50 -5.29 9.60
CA GLN A 406 3.36 -5.87 10.65
C GLN A 406 4.76 -6.16 10.11
N LEU A 407 4.85 -6.85 8.97
CA LEU A 407 6.12 -7.14 8.31
C LEU A 407 6.88 -5.86 7.91
N SER A 408 6.18 -4.82 7.44
CA SER A 408 6.83 -3.54 7.10
C SER A 408 7.47 -2.87 8.31
N LEU A 409 6.81 -2.91 9.47
CA LEU A 409 7.35 -2.40 10.74
C LEU A 409 8.52 -3.25 11.25
N GLU A 410 8.41 -4.58 11.15
CA GLU A 410 9.47 -5.51 11.54
C GLU A 410 10.73 -5.36 10.68
N VAL A 411 10.57 -5.26 9.36
CA VAL A 411 11.68 -5.01 8.42
C VAL A 411 12.34 -3.68 8.75
N MET A 412 11.56 -2.61 8.98
CA MET A 412 12.08 -1.30 9.33
C MET A 412 12.90 -1.33 10.63
N ARG A 413 12.43 -2.07 11.65
CA ARG A 413 13.17 -2.26 12.89
C ARG A 413 14.42 -3.09 12.69
N SER A 414 14.34 -4.21 11.97
CA SER A 414 15.48 -5.09 11.69
C SER A 414 16.61 -4.35 10.97
N ILE A 415 16.33 -3.56 9.93
CA ILE A 415 17.39 -2.83 9.20
C ILE A 415 18.08 -1.76 10.06
N ILE A 416 17.35 -1.15 11.00
CA ILE A 416 17.93 -0.20 11.94
C ILE A 416 18.81 -0.92 12.95
N LEU A 417 18.31 -2.02 13.53
CA LEU A 417 19.03 -2.84 14.51
C LEU A 417 20.30 -3.48 13.93
N GLU A 418 20.23 -3.88 12.65
CA GLU A 418 21.37 -4.41 11.88
C GLU A 418 22.37 -3.33 11.45
N ARG A 419 22.12 -2.05 11.75
CA ARG A 419 22.95 -0.90 11.34
C ARG A 419 23.24 -0.87 9.83
N ARG A 420 22.20 -1.11 9.01
CA ARG A 420 22.30 -0.89 7.55
C ARG A 420 22.68 0.56 7.26
N THR A 421 23.20 0.82 6.06
CA THR A 421 23.65 2.17 5.69
C THR A 421 22.49 3.17 5.76
N LEU A 422 22.76 4.39 6.23
CA LEU A 422 21.74 5.43 6.38
C LEU A 422 20.97 5.69 5.08
N SER A 423 21.64 5.59 3.92
CA SER A 423 20.98 5.75 2.62
C SER A 423 19.91 4.70 2.33
N VAL A 424 20.10 3.45 2.76
CA VAL A 424 19.10 2.38 2.55
C VAL A 424 17.91 2.63 3.48
N ILE A 425 18.19 3.00 4.73
CA ILE A 425 17.16 3.28 5.73
C ILE A 425 16.35 4.53 5.36
N ALA A 426 17.02 5.58 4.87
CA ALA A 426 16.41 6.78 4.30
C ALA A 426 15.39 6.45 3.20
N SER A 427 15.83 5.66 2.22
CA SER A 427 14.99 5.23 1.09
C SER A 427 13.80 4.39 1.56
N ALA A 428 14.01 3.50 2.53
CA ALA A 428 12.93 2.74 3.18
C ALA A 428 11.90 3.64 3.86
N MET A 429 12.35 4.65 4.62
CA MET A 429 11.47 5.64 5.26
C MET A 429 10.69 6.46 4.23
N ASP A 430 11.35 6.92 3.15
CA ASP A 430 10.72 7.65 2.05
C ASP A 430 9.57 6.87 1.42
N ILE A 431 9.72 5.56 1.24
CA ILE A 431 8.65 4.73 0.68
C ILE A 431 7.45 4.65 1.63
N LEU A 432 7.68 4.50 2.93
CA LEU A 432 6.60 4.42 3.92
C LEU A 432 5.86 5.75 4.06
N THR A 433 6.58 6.88 4.11
CA THR A 433 5.99 8.23 4.21
C THR A 433 5.21 8.60 2.95
N VAL A 434 5.77 8.35 1.76
CA VAL A 434 5.09 8.59 0.48
C VAL A 434 3.82 7.75 0.37
N SER A 435 3.88 6.47 0.75
CA SER A 435 2.71 5.58 0.73
C SER A 435 1.61 6.09 1.65
N TYR A 436 1.95 6.44 2.89
CA TYR A 436 1.00 7.00 3.85
C TYR A 436 0.41 8.35 3.37
N ALA A 437 1.23 9.26 2.86
CA ALA A 437 0.78 10.55 2.35
C ALA A 437 -0.16 10.40 1.15
N HIS A 438 0.13 9.45 0.25
CA HIS A 438 -0.74 9.13 -0.89
C HIS A 438 -2.11 8.65 -0.39
N ALA A 439 -2.15 7.73 0.58
CA ALA A 439 -3.40 7.25 1.17
C ALA A 439 -4.21 8.38 1.85
N MET A 440 -3.54 9.26 2.59
CA MET A 440 -4.19 10.42 3.23
C MET A 440 -4.80 11.40 2.23
N ARG A 441 -4.15 11.59 1.07
CA ARG A 441 -4.70 12.42 -0.01
C ARG A 441 -6.00 11.79 -0.53
N LEU A 442 -6.01 10.48 -0.76
CA LEU A 442 -7.19 9.74 -1.22
C LEU A 442 -8.36 9.79 -0.24
N THR A 443 -8.11 9.68 1.06
CA THR A 443 -9.17 9.77 2.08
C THR A 443 -9.77 11.17 2.18
N ASN A 444 -8.96 12.22 1.99
CA ASN A 444 -9.42 13.61 2.07
C ASN A 444 -10.27 14.05 0.87
N TYR A 445 -10.32 13.28 -0.22
CA TYR A 445 -11.19 13.53 -1.37
C TYR A 445 -12.61 12.95 -1.23
N LEU A 446 -12.92 12.27 -0.13
CA LEU A 446 -14.30 11.93 0.25
C LEU A 446 -14.91 13.11 1.03
N PRO A 447 -15.86 13.87 0.47
CA PRO A 447 -16.51 14.95 1.20
C PRO A 447 -17.43 14.33 2.26
N GLY A 448 -16.98 14.35 3.52
CA GLY A 448 -17.78 13.81 4.64
C GLY A 448 -17.07 13.79 6.01
N ALA A 449 -15.76 13.97 6.08
CA ALA A 449 -15.04 14.08 7.34
C ALA A 449 -14.43 15.49 7.48
N SER A 450 -15.28 16.47 7.78
CA SER A 450 -14.82 17.78 8.23
C SER A 450 -14.12 17.66 9.58
N GLU A 451 -12.96 18.29 9.65
CA GLU A 451 -12.10 18.54 10.81
C GLU A 451 -12.88 18.79 12.11
N THR A 452 -12.79 17.86 13.06
CA THR A 452 -12.91 18.21 14.48
C THR A 452 -11.51 18.50 15.01
N THR A 453 -11.11 19.76 14.91
CA THR A 453 -10.12 20.35 15.81
C THR A 453 -10.59 20.19 17.25
N ALA A 454 -10.14 19.12 17.92
CA ALA A 454 -10.32 18.94 19.35
C ALA A 454 -9.32 19.83 20.09
N SER A 455 -9.73 21.08 20.30
CA SER A 455 -9.15 21.98 21.29
C SER A 455 -9.71 21.63 22.67
N ASN A 456 -8.78 21.34 23.58
CA ASN A 456 -8.81 21.60 25.03
C ASN A 456 -9.43 20.62 26.03
N ARG A 457 -8.59 20.43 27.06
CA ARG A 457 -8.85 20.33 28.51
C ARG A 457 -9.31 18.99 29.06
N ALA A 458 -8.31 18.30 29.61
CA ALA A 458 -8.47 17.46 30.79
C ALA A 458 -9.10 18.26 31.94
N ILE A 459 -10.23 17.78 32.47
CA ILE A 459 -10.67 18.05 33.83
C ILE A 459 -11.00 16.70 34.48
N SER A 460 -10.40 16.53 35.65
CA SER A 460 -10.49 15.44 36.63
C SER A 460 -11.92 15.03 36.99
N GLN A 461 -12.16 13.71 37.05
CA GLN A 461 -13.16 13.08 37.93
C GLN A 461 -12.50 12.88 39.31
N GLN A 462 -13.17 13.19 40.43
CA GLN A 462 -14.18 12.39 41.12
C GLN A 462 -14.81 13.22 42.28
N PRO A 463 -15.84 12.75 43.03
CA PRO A 463 -17.00 11.93 42.68
C PRO A 463 -18.34 12.45 43.29
N SER A 464 -19.44 11.76 42.94
CA SER A 464 -20.68 11.51 43.71
C SER A 464 -21.73 12.63 43.94
N GLY A 465 -23.00 12.30 43.61
CA GLY A 465 -24.18 12.76 44.39
C GLY A 465 -25.43 13.21 43.62
N SER A 466 -26.38 12.28 43.44
CA SER A 466 -27.86 12.43 43.55
C SER A 466 -28.69 13.47 42.73
N HIS A 467 -29.50 12.91 41.82
CA HIS A 467 -30.99 12.96 41.72
C HIS A 467 -31.81 14.28 41.55
N LEU A 468 -32.70 14.21 40.52
CA LEU A 468 -34.07 14.80 40.36
C LEU A 468 -34.17 16.32 40.08
N SER A 469 -35.11 16.91 39.34
CA SER A 469 -36.11 16.57 38.29
C SER A 469 -36.84 17.90 37.93
N GLU A 470 -37.54 17.92 36.78
CA GLU A 470 -38.65 18.83 36.37
C GLU A 470 -38.40 20.18 35.64
N SER A 471 -38.58 20.14 34.31
CA SER A 471 -39.71 20.69 33.52
C SER A 471 -40.27 22.11 33.73
N GLN A 472 -40.18 22.98 32.69
CA GLN A 472 -41.29 23.50 31.85
C GLN A 472 -41.11 24.95 31.29
N LYS A 473 -41.24 25.05 29.96
CA LYS A 473 -42.02 26.00 29.10
C LYS A 473 -41.69 27.51 28.98
N ALA A 474 -41.33 27.85 27.73
CA ALA A 474 -42.08 28.69 26.75
C ALA A 474 -41.88 30.23 26.61
N ALA A 475 -41.41 30.58 25.40
CA ALA A 475 -42.02 31.50 24.41
C ALA A 475 -41.66 33.02 24.33
N ARG A 476 -41.25 33.37 23.08
CA ARG A 476 -41.67 34.50 22.19
C ARG A 476 -40.95 35.87 22.21
N SER A 477 -40.40 36.19 21.02
CA SER A 477 -40.48 37.41 20.17
C SER A 477 -40.46 38.81 20.82
N GLY A 478 -39.78 39.85 20.30
CA GLY A 478 -39.12 40.08 19.02
C GLY A 478 -38.76 41.57 18.84
N ILE A 479 -38.60 42.00 17.57
CA ILE A 479 -38.56 43.39 17.03
C ILE A 479 -37.19 44.12 17.14
N ARG A 480 -36.73 45.04 16.27
CA ARG A 480 -36.58 45.29 14.80
C ARG A 480 -36.04 46.74 14.69
N LEU A 481 -35.33 47.08 13.59
CA LEU A 481 -34.99 48.43 13.05
C LEU A 481 -33.74 49.13 13.67
N SER A 482 -32.86 49.87 12.96
CA SER A 482 -32.85 50.48 11.61
C SER A 482 -31.44 51.01 11.23
N GLU A 483 -31.12 51.01 9.91
CA GLU A 483 -30.52 52.09 9.06
C GLU A 483 -29.20 52.81 9.49
N ASN A 484 -28.20 53.20 8.66
CA ASN A 484 -28.05 53.64 7.25
C ASN A 484 -26.59 53.35 6.79
N VAL A 485 -26.28 52.83 5.58
CA VAL A 485 -26.14 53.46 4.24
C VAL A 485 -24.98 54.46 4.10
N GLN A 486 -23.92 54.12 3.32
CA GLN A 486 -23.59 54.69 1.99
C GLN A 486 -22.27 54.13 1.41
N ASN A 487 -22.41 53.47 0.24
CA ASN A 487 -21.37 53.25 -0.79
C ASN A 487 -21.36 54.43 -1.77
N LEU A 488 -20.29 54.59 -2.55
CA LEU A 488 -20.38 54.55 -4.03
C LEU A 488 -19.01 54.62 -4.74
N ASP A 489 -18.95 53.85 -5.83
CA ASP A 489 -17.89 53.57 -6.80
C ASP A 489 -17.54 54.75 -7.76
N VAL A 490 -16.49 54.57 -8.60
CA VAL A 490 -16.60 54.35 -10.07
C VAL A 490 -15.30 54.67 -10.87
N ASN A 491 -14.98 53.78 -11.83
CA ASN A 491 -14.15 53.90 -13.08
C ASN A 491 -12.63 54.13 -13.00
N GLY A 492 -11.78 53.64 -13.94
CA GLY A 492 -11.98 52.87 -15.17
C GLY A 492 -10.72 52.88 -16.08
N LYS A 493 -10.63 51.87 -16.98
CA LYS A 493 -9.92 51.79 -18.29
C LYS A 493 -8.37 51.84 -18.42
N ALA A 494 -7.95 51.12 -19.46
CA ALA A 494 -6.60 50.72 -19.86
C ALA A 494 -5.87 51.69 -20.82
N THR A 495 -4.54 51.60 -20.93
CA THR A 495 -3.74 51.62 -22.19
C THR A 495 -2.23 51.40 -21.95
N LYS A 496 -1.55 50.79 -22.94
CA LYS A 496 -0.09 50.63 -23.12
C LYS A 496 0.60 51.97 -23.46
N ALA A 497 1.87 52.16 -23.08
CA ALA A 497 2.95 52.72 -23.91
C ALA A 497 4.30 52.70 -23.18
N GLU A 498 5.36 52.40 -23.94
CA GLU A 498 6.80 52.50 -23.62
C GLU A 498 7.28 53.96 -23.46
N THR A 499 8.32 54.19 -22.63
CA THR A 499 9.62 54.81 -22.98
C THR A 499 10.44 55.14 -21.73
N ASP A 500 11.57 54.43 -21.58
CA ASP A 500 12.96 54.87 -21.45
C ASP A 500 13.48 56.02 -20.54
N VAL A 501 14.67 55.70 -19.96
CA VAL A 501 15.78 56.48 -19.32
C VAL A 501 15.52 57.19 -17.96
N THR A 502 16.38 57.18 -16.92
CA THR A 502 17.84 56.98 -16.75
C THR A 502 18.19 56.73 -15.27
N GLU A 503 19.25 55.95 -15.03
CA GLU A 503 20.26 56.02 -13.94
C GLU A 503 19.86 56.19 -12.45
N VAL A 504 20.29 55.25 -11.60
CA VAL A 504 21.45 55.35 -10.66
C VAL A 504 21.44 54.16 -9.67
N GLU A 505 22.62 53.53 -9.53
CA GLU A 505 23.12 52.68 -8.43
C GLU A 505 22.47 51.32 -8.09
N LYS A 506 23.21 50.23 -8.36
CA LYS A 506 23.73 49.32 -7.30
C LYS A 506 24.67 48.25 -7.87
N GLU A 507 25.97 48.45 -7.62
CA GLU A 507 26.98 47.39 -7.56
C GLU A 507 26.78 46.52 -6.30
N ARG A 508 27.44 45.34 -6.30
CA ARG A 508 27.64 44.34 -5.22
C ARG A 508 26.44 43.41 -4.94
N LEU A 509 26.52 42.07 -5.07
CA LEU A 509 27.63 41.11 -5.16
C LEU A 509 27.11 39.83 -5.83
N HIS A 510 27.76 39.39 -6.91
CA HIS A 510 27.66 38.04 -7.45
C HIS A 510 29.08 37.52 -7.65
N SER A 511 29.66 36.90 -6.62
CA SER A 511 30.90 36.12 -6.72
C SER A 511 31.08 35.29 -5.44
N ILE A 512 31.00 33.97 -5.56
CA ILE A 512 31.81 32.95 -4.85
C ILE A 512 31.31 31.61 -5.42
N LEU A 513 32.07 31.05 -6.37
CA LEU A 513 32.15 29.63 -6.71
C LEU A 513 33.24 29.51 -7.79
N THR A 514 34.53 29.57 -7.41
CA THR A 514 35.66 28.83 -7.99
C THR A 514 37.02 29.31 -7.45
N SER A 515 37.92 28.33 -7.25
CA SER A 515 39.35 28.41 -6.86
C SER A 515 39.62 28.77 -5.38
N GLY A 516 40.51 28.12 -4.64
CA GLY A 516 41.47 27.05 -4.91
C GLY A 516 42.56 27.12 -3.84
N MET A 517 43.06 25.99 -3.35
CA MET A 517 44.36 25.93 -2.69
C MET A 517 45.22 24.90 -3.42
N ARG A 518 46.37 25.39 -3.89
CA ARG A 518 47.49 24.68 -4.50
C ARG A 518 48.57 24.45 -3.45
N GLU A 519 49.58 23.69 -3.90
CA GLU A 519 50.92 23.45 -3.36
C GLU A 519 51.04 22.09 -2.67
N SER A 520 52.03 21.25 -2.95
CA SER A 520 53.27 21.39 -3.73
C SER A 520 53.88 19.99 -3.93
N SER A 521 54.54 19.78 -5.06
CA SER A 521 55.35 18.60 -5.38
C SER A 521 56.78 18.73 -4.86
N SER A 522 57.31 17.69 -4.22
CA SER A 522 58.75 17.43 -4.15
C SER A 522 59.04 15.93 -4.01
N SER A 523 59.94 15.46 -4.86
CA SER A 523 60.54 14.13 -4.99
C SER A 523 61.54 13.78 -3.88
N SER A 524 61.64 12.51 -3.49
CA SER A 524 62.92 11.89 -3.09
C SER A 524 62.91 10.36 -3.17
N LEU A 525 64.03 9.83 -3.65
CA LEU A 525 64.44 8.42 -3.83
C LEU A 525 64.82 7.71 -2.52
N GLY A 526 64.95 6.38 -2.59
CA GLY A 526 65.74 5.49 -1.70
C GLY A 526 64.88 4.40 -1.04
N ASP A 527 64.88 3.14 -1.51
CA ASP A 527 65.88 2.05 -1.42
C ASP A 527 65.76 1.18 -0.15
N ALA A 528 65.66 -0.14 -0.41
CA ALA A 528 66.11 -1.31 0.37
C ALA A 528 65.53 -1.51 1.80
N ASP A 529 65.25 -2.71 2.32
CA ASP A 529 65.86 -4.04 2.12
C ASP A 529 64.92 -5.08 2.81
N SER A 530 64.59 -6.23 2.19
CA SER A 530 65.15 -7.58 2.45
C SER A 530 64.54 -8.26 3.72
N GLN A 531 64.18 -9.55 3.82
CA GLN A 531 64.73 -10.86 3.39
C GLN A 531 63.61 -11.94 3.44
N GLU A 532 63.49 -12.83 2.44
CA GLU A 532 63.92 -14.27 2.42
C GLU A 532 63.20 -15.19 3.43
N TYR A 533 62.64 -16.36 3.07
CA TYR A 533 63.39 -17.52 2.56
C TYR A 533 62.51 -18.62 1.89
N SER A 534 63.09 -19.19 0.81
CA SER A 534 63.11 -20.60 0.35
C SER A 534 61.83 -21.35 -0.04
N ASN A 535 61.66 -21.76 -1.32
CA ASN A 535 62.28 -22.90 -2.05
C ASN A 535 61.69 -24.27 -1.65
N THR A 536 61.23 -25.13 -2.57
CA THR A 536 61.98 -25.82 -3.63
C THR A 536 61.01 -26.60 -4.55
N GLY A 537 61.45 -26.97 -5.77
CA GLY A 537 60.89 -28.14 -6.48
C GLY A 537 60.76 -28.01 -7.99
N SER A 538 61.81 -28.42 -8.71
CA SER A 538 62.09 -28.30 -10.14
C SER A 538 61.62 -29.49 -11.00
N ILE A 539 61.42 -29.24 -12.31
CA ILE A 539 61.71 -30.09 -13.50
C ILE A 539 60.78 -31.32 -13.77
N GLY A 540 60.28 -31.58 -14.99
CA GLY A 540 60.45 -30.92 -16.29
C GLY A 540 59.82 -31.66 -17.50
N ALA A 541 60.18 -31.15 -18.69
CA ALA A 541 60.09 -31.65 -20.08
C ALA A 541 58.68 -31.73 -20.77
N LYS A 542 58.33 -30.96 -21.83
CA LYS A 542 58.80 -30.81 -23.26
C LYS A 542 58.52 -32.03 -24.18
N PRO A 543 58.46 -31.91 -25.54
CA PRO A 543 58.31 -30.73 -26.45
C PRO A 543 57.35 -30.99 -27.66
N GLU A 544 57.04 -30.02 -28.55
CA GLU A 544 57.51 -29.84 -29.97
C GLU A 544 56.24 -29.49 -30.82
N ASP A 545 56.20 -28.79 -31.95
CA ASP A 545 56.99 -27.72 -32.58
C ASP A 545 56.22 -27.19 -33.84
N THR A 546 56.57 -25.97 -34.26
CA THR A 546 56.50 -25.39 -35.65
C THR A 546 55.20 -25.01 -36.39
N ALA A 547 55.00 -23.68 -36.51
CA ALA A 547 55.08 -22.80 -37.71
C ALA A 547 54.29 -23.08 -39.01
N GLY A 548 53.72 -22.02 -39.59
CA GLY A 548 53.38 -21.95 -41.02
C GLY A 548 52.42 -20.83 -41.44
N SER A 549 52.98 -19.72 -41.91
CA SER A 549 52.30 -18.52 -42.44
C SER A 549 51.70 -18.72 -43.85
N SER A 550 50.61 -18.02 -44.19
CA SER A 550 50.45 -17.35 -45.50
C SER A 550 49.33 -16.30 -45.48
N SER A 551 49.57 -15.26 -46.26
CA SER A 551 48.86 -13.98 -46.35
C SER A 551 48.43 -13.71 -47.79
N THR A 552 47.36 -12.93 -48.03
CA THR A 552 47.17 -11.96 -49.14
C THR A 552 45.86 -11.19 -48.87
N ASN A 553 45.86 -9.88 -48.55
CA ASN A 553 45.87 -8.67 -49.41
C ASN A 553 44.62 -8.55 -50.33
N LEU A 554 43.95 -7.42 -50.59
CA LEU A 554 44.02 -5.99 -50.25
C LEU A 554 42.78 -5.28 -50.90
N ASN A 555 42.58 -3.99 -50.58
CA ASN A 555 41.75 -2.93 -51.24
C ASN A 555 40.38 -2.62 -50.60
N ILE A 556 40.25 -1.49 -49.87
CA ILE A 556 40.16 -0.07 -50.27
C ILE A 556 38.80 0.28 -50.91
N GLY A 557 38.01 1.05 -50.16
CA GLY A 557 36.78 1.71 -50.60
C GLY A 557 36.29 2.64 -49.49
N LYS A 558 36.77 3.89 -49.54
CA LYS A 558 36.39 5.02 -48.69
C LYS A 558 35.06 5.55 -49.20
N ASP A 559 34.04 5.67 -48.35
CA ASP A 559 33.07 6.75 -48.52
C ASP A 559 32.40 7.18 -47.22
N ILE A 560 32.16 8.48 -47.20
CA ILE A 560 31.79 9.37 -46.10
C ILE A 560 30.28 9.46 -46.04
N THR A 561 29.67 9.42 -44.85
CA THR A 561 28.71 10.45 -44.37
C THR A 561 28.35 10.23 -42.90
N ARG A 562 28.28 11.37 -42.20
CA ARG A 562 27.95 11.58 -40.78
C ARG A 562 26.44 11.65 -40.57
N GLU A 563 26.07 11.84 -39.29
CA GLU A 563 24.77 12.24 -38.70
C GLU A 563 23.87 11.07 -38.26
N ASP A 564 23.29 11.02 -37.06
CA ASP A 564 23.35 11.89 -35.87
C ASP A 564 22.86 11.08 -34.66
N THR A 565 23.54 11.22 -33.53
CA THR A 565 23.10 10.70 -32.23
C THR A 565 22.22 11.75 -31.55
N ASN A 566 20.94 11.44 -31.33
CA ASN A 566 20.09 12.25 -30.45
C ASN A 566 19.28 11.37 -29.49
N ALA A 567 19.92 11.00 -28.39
CA ALA A 567 19.28 10.37 -27.23
C ALA A 567 19.11 11.43 -26.12
N LYS A 568 18.00 12.18 -26.20
CA LYS A 568 17.45 12.97 -25.08
C LYS A 568 15.93 12.85 -25.12
N GLY A 569 15.39 11.87 -24.40
CA GLY A 569 13.95 11.61 -24.38
C GLY A 569 13.43 10.73 -23.25
N GLU A 570 14.16 10.58 -22.14
CA GLU A 570 13.72 9.74 -21.02
C GLU A 570 13.81 10.51 -19.70
N LYS A 571 12.87 11.42 -19.45
CA LYS A 571 12.64 11.95 -18.07
C LYS A 571 11.29 12.61 -17.81
N ARG A 572 10.30 12.51 -18.72
CA ARG A 572 8.98 13.15 -18.55
C ARG A 572 7.83 12.21 -18.16
N ILE A 573 8.03 10.89 -18.19
CA ILE A 573 6.93 9.90 -18.06
C ILE A 573 6.50 9.67 -16.60
N SER A 574 7.35 9.94 -15.60
CA SER A 574 7.02 9.66 -14.19
C SER A 574 5.93 10.58 -13.61
N LYS A 575 5.85 11.85 -14.03
CA LYS A 575 4.87 12.81 -13.48
C LYS A 575 3.46 12.74 -14.09
N GLU A 576 3.30 12.11 -15.25
CA GLU A 576 1.98 11.88 -15.88
C GLU A 576 1.29 10.59 -15.37
N SER A 577 2.07 9.61 -14.91
CA SER A 577 1.57 8.37 -14.31
C SER A 577 0.78 8.63 -13.01
N GLU A 578 1.24 9.58 -12.17
CA GLU A 578 0.58 9.94 -10.91
C GLU A 578 -0.72 10.75 -11.12
N LYS A 579 -0.71 11.72 -12.04
CA LYS A 579 -1.88 12.56 -12.34
C LYS A 579 -3.03 11.80 -13.01
N SER A 580 -2.71 10.76 -13.80
CA SER A 580 -3.70 9.89 -14.43
C SER A 580 -4.31 8.87 -13.45
N SER A 581 -3.54 8.40 -12.46
CA SER A 581 -4.03 7.54 -11.37
C SER A 581 -5.08 8.24 -10.51
N LEU A 582 -4.81 9.49 -10.13
CA LEU A 582 -5.71 10.32 -9.30
C LEU A 582 -7.06 10.64 -9.97
N ARG A 583 -7.11 10.71 -11.30
CA ARG A 583 -8.37 10.96 -12.04
C ARG A 583 -9.26 9.72 -12.12
N TYR A 584 -8.68 8.52 -12.12
CA TYR A 584 -9.44 7.28 -12.33
C TYR A 584 -9.95 6.67 -11.01
N GLU A 585 -9.19 6.77 -9.90
CA GLU A 585 -9.69 6.39 -8.56
C GLU A 585 -10.87 7.27 -8.10
N LYS A 586 -10.90 8.53 -8.54
CA LYS A 586 -12.04 9.42 -8.32
C LYS A 586 -13.31 8.95 -9.06
N SER A 587 -13.15 8.23 -10.18
CA SER A 587 -14.27 7.65 -10.93
C SER A 587 -14.77 6.32 -10.36
N LEU A 588 -13.93 5.57 -9.65
CA LEU A 588 -14.34 4.33 -8.95
C LEU A 588 -15.19 4.60 -7.70
N LEU A 589 -14.99 5.74 -7.04
CA LEU A 589 -15.76 6.14 -5.85
C LEU A 589 -17.08 6.86 -6.18
N GLN A 590 -17.29 7.28 -7.44
CA GLN A 590 -18.51 7.96 -7.89
C GLN A 590 -19.58 6.98 -8.43
N MET A 591 -19.29 5.67 -8.49
CA MET A 591 -20.21 4.62 -8.94
C MET A 591 -20.97 3.96 -7.78
N GLY A 592 -21.36 4.77 -6.80
CA GLY A 592 -22.05 4.31 -5.59
C GLY A 592 -22.73 5.45 -4.84
N SER A 593 -23.66 6.16 -5.48
CA SER A 593 -24.72 6.95 -4.81
C SER A 593 -25.57 7.67 -5.87
N GLY A 594 -26.73 7.10 -6.16
CA GLY A 594 -27.84 7.82 -6.78
C GLY A 594 -28.99 7.84 -5.77
N GLU A 595 -29.21 8.98 -5.14
CA GLU A 595 -30.40 9.28 -4.34
C GLU A 595 -31.45 10.02 -5.20
N ASN A 596 -32.73 9.71 -4.94
CA ASN A 596 -33.94 10.56 -4.89
C ASN A 596 -35.17 9.63 -5.02
N ASP A 597 -36.26 9.67 -4.27
CA ASP A 597 -36.72 10.51 -3.14
C ASP A 597 -38.03 9.89 -2.56
N ALA A 598 -38.43 10.32 -1.36
CA ALA A 598 -39.77 10.30 -0.72
C ALA A 598 -40.27 9.09 0.12
N GLY A 599 -40.30 9.30 1.45
CA GLY A 599 -41.17 8.58 2.41
C GLY A 599 -40.69 8.66 3.87
N GLY A 600 -41.35 9.48 4.71
CA GLY A 600 -40.98 9.76 6.11
C GLY A 600 -41.15 8.61 7.14
N PRO A 601 -40.78 8.85 8.41
CA PRO A 601 -40.05 7.89 9.25
C PRO A 601 -40.92 7.08 10.22
N LEU A 602 -40.50 5.85 10.50
CA LEU A 602 -40.88 5.11 11.70
C LEU A 602 -39.60 4.55 12.36
N GLU A 603 -39.36 5.03 13.58
CA GLU A 603 -38.35 4.54 14.52
C GLU A 603 -38.57 3.06 14.85
N SER A 604 -37.50 2.27 14.79
CA SER A 604 -37.35 1.10 15.63
C SER A 604 -35.87 0.76 15.80
N ASP A 605 -35.46 0.69 17.06
CA ASP A 605 -34.12 0.40 17.58
C ASP A 605 -33.45 -0.84 16.97
N ILE A 606 -32.21 -0.69 16.49
CA ILE A 606 -31.27 -1.80 16.28
C ILE A 606 -29.88 -1.36 16.77
N PRO A 607 -29.14 -2.20 17.54
CA PRO A 607 -27.92 -1.82 18.23
C PRO A 607 -26.75 -1.56 17.28
N GLU A 608 -25.89 -0.60 17.64
CA GLU A 608 -24.61 -0.30 16.96
C GLU A 608 -23.73 -1.55 16.83
N LEU A 609 -23.81 -2.22 15.67
CA LEU A 609 -22.85 -3.24 15.28
C LEU A 609 -21.75 -2.62 14.43
N ASN A 610 -20.57 -2.46 15.03
CA ASN A 610 -19.23 -2.39 14.42
C ASN A 610 -19.16 -1.94 12.95
N ARG A 611 -18.91 -0.65 12.73
CA ARG A 611 -18.29 -0.20 11.46
C ARG A 611 -16.93 -0.90 11.29
N PRO A 612 -16.63 -1.52 10.13
CA PRO A 612 -15.33 -2.14 9.91
C PRO A 612 -14.23 -1.07 9.93
N ARG A 613 -13.29 -1.18 10.87
CA ARG A 613 -12.00 -0.49 10.79
C ARG A 613 -11.40 -0.84 9.43
N THR A 614 -11.18 0.15 8.58
CA THR A 614 -10.56 -0.04 7.28
C THR A 614 -9.12 -0.51 7.53
N ILE A 615 -8.90 -1.82 7.44
CA ILE A 615 -7.58 -2.43 7.59
C ILE A 615 -6.69 -1.87 6.48
N SER A 616 -5.66 -1.10 6.86
CA SER A 616 -4.78 -0.39 5.94
C SER A 616 -3.35 -0.90 6.11
N THR A 617 -2.66 -1.16 5.01
CA THR A 617 -1.22 -1.47 5.00
C THR A 617 -0.34 -0.29 5.42
N MET A 618 -0.91 0.92 5.39
CA MET A 618 -0.19 2.17 5.58
C MET A 618 0.25 2.35 7.02
N ILE A 619 1.52 2.74 7.20
CA ILE A 619 2.12 3.01 8.50
C ILE A 619 1.98 4.51 8.82
N SER A 620 1.27 4.83 9.90
CA SER A 620 1.17 6.20 10.39
C SER A 620 2.43 6.66 11.12
N PRO A 621 2.68 7.99 11.24
CA PRO A 621 3.79 8.51 12.05
C PRO A 621 3.76 8.04 13.50
N ASP A 622 2.58 7.87 14.08
CA ASP A 622 2.40 7.36 15.45
C ASP A 622 2.83 5.90 15.59
N GLU A 623 2.50 5.07 14.60
CA GLU A 623 2.90 3.66 14.57
C GLU A 623 4.38 3.50 14.31
N MET A 624 4.97 4.35 13.47
CA MET A 624 6.41 4.42 13.26
C MET A 624 7.13 4.77 14.57
N PHE A 625 6.63 5.76 15.31
CA PHE A 625 7.19 6.11 16.62
C PHE A 625 7.07 4.96 17.63
N LYS A 626 5.86 4.43 17.84
CA LYS A 626 5.58 3.42 18.87
C LYS A 626 6.23 2.07 18.61
N ASN A 627 6.24 1.60 17.35
CA ASN A 627 6.66 0.23 17.02
C ASN A 627 8.10 0.15 16.48
N VAL A 628 8.65 1.25 15.97
CA VAL A 628 10.02 1.29 15.45
C VAL A 628 10.92 2.09 16.39
N PHE A 629 10.75 3.41 16.47
CA PHE A 629 11.72 4.27 17.17
C PHE A 629 11.80 4.02 18.68
N ALA A 630 10.67 3.94 19.38
CA ALA A 630 10.64 3.70 20.82
C ALA A 630 11.27 2.35 21.17
N VAL A 631 10.99 1.31 20.37
CA VAL A 631 11.52 -0.03 20.62
C VAL A 631 13.00 -0.14 20.27
N VAL A 632 13.42 0.52 19.18
CA VAL A 632 14.83 0.59 18.81
C VAL A 632 15.65 1.32 19.88
N GLU A 633 15.14 2.41 20.47
CA GLU A 633 15.84 3.11 21.55
C GLU A 633 16.03 2.20 22.78
N GLU A 634 15.00 1.44 23.16
CA GLU A 634 15.07 0.49 24.28
C GLU A 634 16.07 -0.65 24.04
N GLU A 635 16.18 -1.13 22.80
CA GLU A 635 17.04 -2.27 22.44
C GLU A 635 18.48 -1.87 22.08
N MET A 636 18.66 -0.72 21.42
CA MET A 636 19.97 -0.16 21.11
C MET A 636 20.43 0.71 22.25
N SER A 637 21.08 0.10 23.25
CA SER A 637 21.82 0.79 24.30
C SER A 637 23.11 1.50 23.80
N GLY A 638 23.16 1.95 22.54
CA GLY A 638 24.37 2.49 21.91
C GLY A 638 24.17 3.56 20.82
N ASP A 639 25.25 4.31 20.59
CA ASP A 639 25.45 5.47 19.68
C ASP A 639 24.23 6.40 19.48
N PRO A 640 24.04 7.39 20.38
CA PRO A 640 22.97 8.38 20.26
C PRO A 640 22.99 9.13 18.92
N MET A 641 24.15 9.32 18.30
CA MET A 641 24.27 10.11 17.07
C MET A 641 23.73 9.36 15.85
N TYR A 642 23.87 8.04 15.83
CA TYR A 642 23.24 7.21 14.79
C TYR A 642 21.70 7.31 14.85
N LEU A 643 21.11 7.21 16.04
CA LEU A 643 19.66 7.36 16.22
C LEU A 643 19.19 8.77 15.89
N VAL A 644 19.95 9.82 16.25
CA VAL A 644 19.65 11.19 15.85
C VAL A 644 19.64 11.32 14.32
N ALA A 645 20.65 10.78 13.62
CA ALA A 645 20.70 10.81 12.16
C ALA A 645 19.48 10.12 11.53
N LEU A 646 19.05 8.97 12.07
CA LEU A 646 17.85 8.27 11.62
C LEU A 646 16.58 9.10 11.81
N ILE A 647 16.43 9.76 12.95
CA ILE A 647 15.28 10.59 13.23
C ILE A 647 15.26 11.81 12.29
N VAL A 648 16.41 12.47 12.08
CA VAL A 648 16.53 13.61 11.16
C VAL A 648 16.12 13.19 9.74
N GLU A 649 16.54 11.99 9.30
CA GLU A 649 16.19 11.47 7.99
C GLU A 649 14.69 11.18 7.86
N TYR A 650 14.06 10.65 8.91
CA TYR A 650 12.61 10.49 8.96
C TYR A 650 11.87 11.84 8.93
N CYS A 651 12.33 12.84 9.69
CA CYS A 651 11.78 14.19 9.66
C CYS A 651 11.91 14.82 8.27
N ARG A 652 13.05 14.64 7.60
CA ARG A 652 13.26 15.09 6.21
C ARG A 652 12.22 14.44 5.28
N SER A 653 12.04 13.14 5.40
CA SER A 653 11.07 12.37 4.62
C SER A 653 9.63 12.83 4.85
N ALA A 654 9.22 12.97 6.10
CA ALA A 654 7.89 13.45 6.48
C ALA A 654 7.64 14.90 6.02
N ALA A 655 8.63 15.78 6.16
CA ALA A 655 8.54 17.17 5.72
C ALA A 655 8.38 17.29 4.19
N ALA A 656 9.04 16.43 3.42
CA ALA A 656 8.90 16.40 1.96
C ALA A 656 7.44 16.12 1.52
N GLU A 657 6.74 15.26 2.26
CA GLU A 657 5.33 14.92 2.01
C GLU A 657 4.33 15.78 2.79
N LYS A 658 4.80 16.78 3.55
CA LYS A 658 4.00 17.66 4.44
C LYS A 658 3.24 16.91 5.53
N LEU A 659 3.84 15.83 6.05
CA LEU A 659 3.31 15.06 7.17
C LEU A 659 3.79 15.64 8.51
N LYS A 660 2.91 15.67 9.51
CA LYS A 660 3.31 15.99 10.89
C LYS A 660 3.94 14.76 11.54
N VAL A 661 5.10 14.96 12.14
CA VAL A 661 5.82 13.92 12.88
C VAL A 661 5.24 13.81 14.30
N HIS A 662 5.31 12.62 14.90
CA HIS A 662 4.87 12.41 16.28
C HIS A 662 5.72 13.25 17.26
N PRO A 663 5.12 14.06 18.17
CA PRO A 663 5.86 14.95 19.07
C PRO A 663 6.92 14.26 19.93
N GLY A 664 6.65 13.01 20.34
CA GLY A 664 7.60 12.19 21.11
C GLY A 664 8.92 11.93 20.39
N LEU A 665 8.95 12.02 19.06
CA LEU A 665 10.18 11.85 18.28
C LEU A 665 11.14 13.05 18.44
N HIS A 666 10.58 14.26 18.57
CA HIS A 666 11.35 15.46 18.89
C HIS A 666 11.89 15.41 20.32
N VAL A 667 11.09 14.93 21.28
CA VAL A 667 11.54 14.72 22.67
C VAL A 667 12.68 13.70 22.73
N LEU A 668 12.57 12.61 21.99
CA LEU A 668 13.60 11.58 21.86
C LEU A 668 14.91 12.16 21.28
N MET A 669 14.82 12.94 20.20
CA MET A 669 16.00 13.57 19.61
C MET A 669 16.74 14.49 20.59
N VAL A 670 16.00 15.29 21.38
CA VAL A 670 16.59 16.14 22.44
C VAL A 670 17.30 15.29 23.50
N GLN A 671 16.69 14.18 23.92
CA GLN A 671 17.28 13.25 24.89
C GLN A 671 18.58 12.62 24.37
N LEU A 672 18.59 12.17 23.12
CA LEU A 672 19.75 11.54 22.49
C LEU A 672 20.92 12.52 22.31
N LEU A 673 20.64 13.74 21.82
CA LEU A 673 21.67 14.78 21.68
C LEU A 673 22.29 15.18 23.02
N ALA A 674 21.49 15.22 24.09
CA ALA A 674 21.98 15.47 25.43
C ALA A 674 22.83 14.32 25.98
N ARG A 675 22.42 13.06 25.75
CA ARG A 675 23.20 11.87 26.10
C ARG A 675 24.53 11.80 25.36
N GLY A 676 24.58 12.32 24.12
CA GLY A 676 25.81 12.44 23.32
C GLY A 676 26.62 13.72 23.56
N GLU A 677 26.29 14.51 24.60
CA GLU A 677 26.91 15.81 24.94
C GLU A 677 26.98 16.83 23.78
N SER A 678 26.17 16.63 22.73
CA SER A 678 26.19 17.40 21.48
C SER A 678 25.28 18.63 21.57
N TYR A 679 25.51 19.46 22.59
CA TYR A 679 24.66 20.63 22.89
C TYR A 679 24.69 21.73 21.82
N ALA A 680 25.79 21.84 21.07
CA ALA A 680 25.89 22.77 19.95
C ALA A 680 24.91 22.40 18.83
N GLU A 681 24.85 21.11 18.47
CA GLU A 681 23.92 20.59 17.47
C GLU A 681 22.47 20.73 17.94
N LEU A 682 22.21 20.48 19.22
CA LEU A 682 20.90 20.71 19.83
C LEU A 682 20.42 22.17 19.66
N GLY A 683 21.30 23.14 19.93
CA GLY A 683 21.01 24.55 19.70
C GLY A 683 20.76 24.87 18.23
N GLN A 684 21.52 24.25 17.32
CA GLN A 684 21.33 24.41 15.89
C GLN A 684 20.00 23.80 15.42
N PHE A 685 19.60 22.63 15.90
CA PHE A 685 18.37 21.96 15.49
C PHE A 685 17.11 22.69 15.96
N VAL A 686 17.16 23.28 17.16
CA VAL A 686 16.07 24.13 17.66
C VAL A 686 16.00 25.44 16.88
N SER A 687 17.13 26.12 16.66
CA SER A 687 17.16 27.40 15.94
C SER A 687 16.78 27.26 14.46
N SER A 688 17.18 26.17 13.81
CA SER A 688 16.82 25.83 12.43
C SER A 688 15.42 25.24 12.25
N LYS A 689 14.66 25.05 13.34
CA LYS A 689 13.30 24.46 13.34
C LYS A 689 13.24 23.03 12.79
N ILE A 690 14.34 22.27 12.89
CA ILE A 690 14.33 20.82 12.65
C ILE A 690 13.55 20.13 13.78
N ILE A 691 13.73 20.61 15.00
CA ILE A 691 12.90 20.25 16.16
C ILE A 691 11.71 21.22 16.20
N GLU A 692 10.51 20.70 15.96
CA GLU A 692 9.31 21.53 16.05
C GLU A 692 9.08 21.97 17.50
N PRO A 693 8.73 23.25 17.74
CA PRO A 693 8.48 23.74 19.08
C PRO A 693 7.21 23.09 19.63
N SER A 694 7.34 22.36 20.72
CA SER A 694 6.21 21.78 21.45
C SER A 694 6.40 21.98 22.96
N ARG A 695 5.29 21.95 23.71
CA ARG A 695 5.34 22.06 25.17
C ARG A 695 6.24 20.97 25.78
N GLU A 696 6.15 19.75 25.27
CA GLU A 696 6.90 18.59 25.74
C GLU A 696 8.40 18.75 25.48
N VAL A 697 8.78 19.22 24.29
CA VAL A 697 10.17 19.52 23.93
C VAL A 697 10.73 20.62 24.82
N ALA A 698 9.97 21.69 25.05
CA ALA A 698 10.41 22.81 25.88
C ALA A 698 10.68 22.37 27.33
N LEU A 699 9.78 21.58 27.92
CA LEU A 699 9.97 21.00 29.25
C LEU A 699 11.18 20.07 29.31
N LYS A 700 11.40 19.25 28.27
CA LYS A 700 12.57 18.36 28.23
C LYS A 700 13.90 19.12 28.12
N LEU A 701 13.94 20.20 27.33
CA LEU A 701 15.11 21.09 27.23
C LEU A 701 15.44 21.73 28.59
N LEU A 702 14.43 22.07 29.39
CA LEU A 702 14.62 22.65 30.72
C LEU A 702 15.16 21.63 31.72
N GLU A 703 14.62 20.41 31.69
CA GLU A 703 15.08 19.30 32.55
C GLU A 703 16.58 19.01 32.31
N ILE A 704 16.97 18.87 31.04
CA ILE A 704 18.36 18.63 30.62
C ILE A 704 19.24 19.87 30.85
N GLY A 705 18.67 21.05 30.64
CA GLY A 705 19.36 22.34 30.79
C GLY A 705 19.68 22.72 32.23
N SER A 706 19.27 21.93 33.23
CA SER A 706 19.67 22.12 34.63
C SER A 706 21.19 22.23 34.80
N CYS A 707 21.95 21.48 33.99
CA CYS A 707 23.42 21.50 33.98
C CYS A 707 24.03 22.35 32.84
N HIS A 708 23.24 22.77 31.84
CA HIS A 708 23.72 23.53 30.67
C HIS A 708 22.83 24.75 30.39
N LEU A 709 23.29 25.93 30.85
CA LEU A 709 22.56 27.21 30.77
C LEU A 709 22.05 27.59 29.35
N PRO A 710 22.83 27.43 28.26
CA PRO A 710 22.33 27.74 26.91
C PRO A 710 21.13 26.88 26.50
N THR A 711 21.12 25.59 26.86
CA THR A 711 19.99 24.68 26.58
C THR A 711 18.76 25.07 27.40
N ARG A 712 18.95 25.45 28.66
CA ARG A 712 17.87 25.95 29.52
C ARG A 712 17.23 27.21 28.95
N LYS A 713 18.05 28.14 28.43
CA LYS A 713 17.55 29.35 27.77
C LYS A 713 16.71 29.02 26.54
N LEU A 714 17.13 28.07 25.70
CA LEU A 714 16.33 27.60 24.55
C LEU A 714 14.96 27.07 24.99
N GLY A 715 14.90 26.28 26.07
CA GLY A 715 13.63 25.81 26.64
C GLY A 715 12.72 26.95 27.13
N MET A 716 13.29 27.93 27.84
CA MET A 716 12.55 29.12 28.30
C MET A 716 12.04 29.97 27.12
N ASP A 717 12.86 30.17 26.10
CA ASP A 717 12.48 30.92 24.90
C ASP A 717 11.39 30.18 24.10
N MET A 718 11.44 28.85 24.06
CA MET A 718 10.41 28.03 23.41
C MET A 718 9.06 28.08 24.14
N LEU A 719 9.04 28.01 25.49
CA LEU A 719 7.80 28.19 26.27
C LEU A 719 7.19 29.59 26.04
N ARG A 720 8.06 30.61 25.95
CA ARG A 720 7.66 31.98 25.63
C ARG A 720 7.03 32.07 24.24
N GLN A 721 7.63 31.42 23.24
CA GLN A 721 7.12 31.38 21.87
C GLN A 721 5.77 30.66 21.77
N LEU A 722 5.59 29.56 22.50
CA LEU A 722 4.37 28.75 22.50
C LEU A 722 3.24 29.31 23.37
N ALA A 723 3.47 30.46 24.03
CA ALA A 723 2.53 31.06 24.98
C ALA A 723 2.12 30.11 26.14
N CYS A 724 3.02 29.20 26.55
CA CYS A 724 2.84 28.35 27.74
C CYS A 724 3.12 29.16 29.01
N HIS A 725 2.24 30.12 29.30
CA HIS A 725 2.47 31.16 30.29
C HIS A 725 2.60 30.63 31.72
N SER A 726 1.81 29.62 32.10
CA SER A 726 1.82 29.02 33.44
C SER A 726 3.17 28.41 33.78
N GLU A 727 3.71 27.58 32.90
CA GLU A 727 4.97 26.87 33.08
C GLU A 727 6.14 27.85 33.02
N TYR A 728 6.12 28.80 32.07
CA TYR A 728 7.15 29.81 31.91
C TYR A 728 7.29 30.71 33.15
N VAL A 729 6.15 31.18 33.67
CA VAL A 729 6.12 32.01 34.88
C VAL A 729 6.50 31.19 36.11
N GLY A 730 6.02 29.96 36.24
CA GLY A 730 6.39 29.07 37.34
C GLY A 730 7.90 28.87 37.44
N LEU A 731 8.58 28.68 36.31
CA LEU A 731 10.04 28.54 36.26
C LEU A 731 10.77 29.84 36.60
N LEU A 732 10.29 31.01 36.12
CA LEU A 732 10.87 32.29 36.52
C LEU A 732 10.75 32.55 38.03
N LEU A 733 9.65 32.10 38.65
CA LEU A 733 9.46 32.20 40.09
C LEU A 733 10.41 31.27 40.87
N GLN A 734 10.61 30.05 40.38
CA GLN A 734 11.61 29.12 40.95
C GLN A 734 13.03 29.67 40.84
N ASP A 735 13.36 30.37 39.76
CA ASP A 735 14.67 31.01 39.54
C ASP A 735 14.86 32.32 40.33
N GLY A 736 13.86 32.73 41.12
CA GLY A 736 13.91 33.99 41.89
C GLY A 736 13.73 35.26 41.04
N CYS A 737 13.45 35.12 39.74
CA CYS A 737 13.26 36.21 38.78
C CYS A 737 11.80 36.75 38.79
N PHE A 738 11.24 36.98 39.97
CA PHE A 738 9.82 37.32 40.12
C PHE A 738 9.43 38.67 39.49
N ILE A 739 10.33 39.66 39.43
CA ILE A 739 10.06 40.95 38.74
C ILE A 739 9.90 40.75 37.23
N GLU A 740 10.70 39.87 36.62
CA GLU A 740 10.57 39.53 35.20
C GLU A 740 9.26 38.78 34.94
N ALA A 741 8.89 37.87 35.86
CA ALA A 741 7.63 37.15 35.80
C ALA A 741 6.41 38.10 35.85
N LEU A 742 6.40 39.08 36.77
CA LEU A 742 5.33 40.09 36.88
C LEU A 742 5.23 40.97 35.63
N ARG A 743 6.39 41.40 35.09
CA ARG A 743 6.44 42.17 33.82
C ARG A 743 5.89 41.36 32.65
N TYR A 744 6.21 40.07 32.59
CA TYR A 744 5.73 39.18 31.53
C TYR A 744 4.22 38.96 31.59
N VAL A 745 3.68 38.71 32.79
CA VAL A 745 2.23 38.55 33.01
C VAL A 745 1.47 39.82 32.66
N ARG A 746 1.98 41.00 33.07
CA ARG A 746 1.39 42.29 32.72
C ARG A 746 1.37 42.53 31.22
N ARG A 747 2.47 42.22 30.53
CA ARG A 747 2.63 42.44 29.08
C ARG A 747 1.71 41.54 28.25
N ASN A 748 1.54 40.28 28.66
CA ASN A 748 0.74 39.29 27.92
C ASN A 748 -0.71 39.15 28.41
N LYS A 749 -1.12 39.93 29.42
CA LYS A 749 -2.48 39.92 30.01
C LYS A 749 -2.95 38.52 30.42
N VAL A 750 -2.08 37.77 31.10
CA VAL A 750 -2.36 36.39 31.52
C VAL A 750 -3.10 36.41 32.86
N HIS A 751 -4.39 36.11 32.87
CA HIS A 751 -5.21 36.09 34.10
C HIS A 751 -5.31 34.70 34.74
N THR A 752 -4.75 33.66 34.09
CA THR A 752 -4.93 32.25 34.46
C THR A 752 -3.99 31.76 35.57
N ILE A 753 -2.98 32.56 35.97
CA ILE A 753 -1.95 32.15 36.92
C ILE A 753 -2.35 32.59 38.32
N SER A 754 -2.31 31.67 39.29
CA SER A 754 -2.70 31.96 40.68
C SER A 754 -1.79 33.02 41.31
N PRO A 755 -2.35 34.10 41.90
CA PRO A 755 -1.59 35.11 42.64
C PRO A 755 -0.76 34.56 43.80
N SER A 756 -1.21 33.47 44.44
CA SER A 756 -0.50 32.81 45.55
C SER A 756 0.94 32.44 45.20
N LEU A 757 1.20 31.96 43.98
CA LEU A 757 2.53 31.57 43.53
C LEU A 757 3.54 32.74 43.54
N PHE A 758 3.08 33.95 43.22
CA PHE A 758 3.92 35.14 43.25
C PHE A 758 4.19 35.62 44.68
N LEU A 759 3.19 35.47 45.56
CA LEU A 759 3.27 35.92 46.95
C LEU A 759 4.12 34.98 47.81
N GLU A 760 4.01 33.66 47.61
CA GLU A 760 4.89 32.66 48.21
C GLU A 760 6.35 32.87 47.76
N ALA A 761 6.56 33.12 46.47
CA ALA A 761 7.88 33.45 45.95
C ALA A 761 8.43 34.75 46.58
N ALA A 762 7.58 35.76 46.78
CA ALA A 762 7.99 37.01 47.43
C ALA A 762 8.34 36.81 48.92
N ILE A 763 7.60 35.99 49.67
CA ILE A 763 7.94 35.63 51.06
C ILE A 763 9.32 34.99 51.14
N SER A 764 9.65 34.08 50.22
CA SER A 764 10.94 33.37 50.26
C SER A 764 12.16 34.30 50.17
N THR A 765 11.99 35.51 49.62
CA THR A 765 13.05 36.54 49.55
C THR A 765 13.30 37.29 50.87
N LYS A 766 12.46 37.07 51.91
CA LYS A 766 12.52 37.71 53.24
C LYS A 766 12.55 39.25 53.24
N ASP A 767 12.08 39.87 52.16
CA ASP A 767 12.09 41.32 51.96
C ASP A 767 10.65 41.85 51.97
N SER A 768 10.29 42.63 53.00
CA SER A 768 8.92 43.12 53.19
C SER A 768 8.49 44.11 52.09
N GLN A 769 9.43 44.83 51.47
CA GLN A 769 9.13 45.77 50.39
C GLN A 769 8.77 45.04 49.10
N LYS A 770 9.40 43.89 48.83
CA LYS A 770 9.07 43.04 47.68
C LYS A 770 7.68 42.43 47.83
N LEU A 771 7.36 41.90 49.02
CA LEU A 771 6.02 41.34 49.30
C LEU A 771 4.93 42.41 49.17
N ALA A 772 5.13 43.63 49.69
CA ALA A 772 4.18 44.74 49.53
C ALA A 772 3.93 45.10 48.05
N SER A 773 5.00 45.09 47.25
CA SER A 773 4.95 45.42 45.83
C SER A 773 4.19 44.36 45.03
N VAL A 774 4.37 43.07 45.34
CA VAL A 774 3.63 41.97 44.70
C VAL A 774 2.17 41.99 45.14
N LEU A 775 1.87 42.21 46.42
CA LEU A 775 0.51 42.30 46.94
C LEU A 775 -0.28 43.41 46.23
N ARG A 776 0.33 44.59 46.07
CA ARG A 776 -0.24 45.72 45.32
C ARG A 776 -0.42 45.42 43.83
N PHE A 777 0.54 44.72 43.22
CA PHE A 777 0.38 44.30 41.83
C PHE A 777 -0.79 43.32 41.66
N CYS A 778 -0.96 42.37 42.58
CA CYS A 778 -2.05 41.41 42.54
C CYS A 778 -3.42 42.07 42.73
N THR A 779 -3.54 43.07 43.60
CA THR A 779 -4.78 43.88 43.74
C THR A 779 -5.09 44.68 42.48
N ASP A 780 -4.07 45.22 41.82
CA ASP A 780 -4.26 46.03 40.60
C ASP A 780 -4.56 45.18 39.35
N PHE A 781 -4.03 43.95 39.31
CA PHE A 781 -4.03 43.12 38.09
C PHE A 781 -5.06 41.99 38.09
N VAL A 782 -5.49 41.50 39.27
CA VAL A 782 -6.46 40.41 39.40
C VAL A 782 -7.77 40.95 39.99
N PRO A 783 -8.90 40.83 39.26
CA PRO A 783 -10.18 41.35 39.74
C PRO A 783 -10.62 40.61 41.01
N ASN A 784 -11.10 41.37 42.00
CA ASN A 784 -11.58 40.88 43.31
C ASN A 784 -10.52 40.15 44.15
N PHE A 785 -9.22 40.35 43.90
CA PHE A 785 -8.16 39.71 44.69
C PHE A 785 -8.25 40.06 46.19
N GLU A 786 -8.68 41.27 46.53
CA GLU A 786 -8.87 41.71 47.93
C GLU A 786 -9.87 40.86 48.74
N GLN A 787 -10.77 40.13 48.07
CA GLN A 787 -11.79 39.28 48.71
C GLN A 787 -11.32 37.82 48.88
N THR A 788 -10.10 37.50 48.47
CA THR A 788 -9.55 36.14 48.56
C THR A 788 -8.86 35.88 49.90
N SER A 789 -8.87 34.63 50.36
CA SER A 789 -8.15 34.18 51.57
C SER A 789 -6.65 34.47 51.49
N ASP A 790 -6.09 34.41 50.28
CA ASP A 790 -4.68 34.67 50.01
C ASP A 790 -4.32 36.10 50.39
N TYR A 791 -5.10 37.10 49.95
CA TYR A 791 -4.86 38.50 50.31
C TYR A 791 -4.82 38.70 51.83
N SER A 792 -5.79 38.13 52.57
CA SER A 792 -5.82 38.23 54.04
C SER A 792 -4.62 37.58 54.72
N THR A 793 -4.16 36.44 54.20
CA THR A 793 -3.04 35.67 54.75
C THR A 793 -1.71 36.38 54.50
N PHE A 794 -1.45 36.79 53.25
CA PHE A 794 -0.20 37.45 52.88
C PHE A 794 -0.12 38.90 53.42
N SER A 795 -1.25 39.59 53.61
CA SER A 795 -1.29 40.89 54.29
C SER A 795 -0.97 40.79 55.78
N ALA A 796 -1.44 39.73 56.46
CA ALA A 796 -1.09 39.48 57.86
C ALA A 796 0.41 39.18 58.02
N ILE A 797 0.98 38.35 57.14
CA ILE A 797 2.41 38.04 57.11
C ILE A 797 3.25 39.29 56.82
N LEU A 798 2.80 40.17 55.92
CA LEU A 798 3.47 41.46 55.66
C LEU A 798 3.52 42.35 56.92
N HIS A 799 2.43 42.42 57.68
CA HIS A 799 2.37 43.17 58.93
C HIS A 799 3.34 42.60 59.98
N GLU A 800 3.44 41.27 60.07
CA GLU A 800 4.37 40.60 60.97
C GLU A 800 5.84 40.86 60.58
N MET A 801 6.18 40.77 59.28
CA MET A 801 7.52 41.08 58.77
C MET A 801 7.93 42.54 59.02
N ASN A 802 7.01 43.49 58.87
CA ASN A 802 7.29 44.90 59.15
C ASN A 802 7.45 45.19 60.65
N ASN A 803 6.74 44.49 61.52
CA ASN A 803 6.91 44.65 62.97
C ASN A 803 8.25 44.08 63.47
N ILE A 804 8.74 42.98 62.87
CA ILE A 804 10.05 42.40 63.17
C ILE A 804 11.21 43.26 62.67
N ALA A 805 11.04 44.00 61.57
CA ALA A 805 12.09 44.89 61.03
C ALA A 805 12.21 46.25 61.77
N VAL A 806 11.21 46.59 62.60
CA VAL A 806 11.15 47.83 63.39
C VAL A 806 11.61 47.62 64.85
N ALA A 807 11.71 46.36 65.29
CA ALA A 807 12.33 45.95 66.56
C ALA A 807 13.83 45.67 66.36
#